data_AF-A0A498LXJ4-F1
#
_entry.id   AF-A0A498LXJ4-F1
#
_cell.length_a   1.000
_cell.length_b   1.000
_cell.length_c   1.000
_cell.angle_alpha   90.00
_cell.angle_beta   90.00
_cell.angle_gamma   90.00
#
_symmetry.space_group_name_H-M   'P 1'
#
loop_
_entity.id
_entity.type
_entity.pdbx_description
1 polymer ?
#
loop_
_entity_poly.entity_id
_entity_poly.type
_entity_poly.pdbx_seq_one_letter_code
_entity_poly.pdbx_strand_id
1 'polypeptide(L)'
;MVIMSAEAADREAVSGSRPCTPPQTSWFEFLLDPSLLEQHLQGPHPDPSPVQLIIQFLEQASKPSVNEQNQVQPPVDNRRNRTLKLMALKVAAHMTWDLNVLEKGLTIPVLNMLLNELLCVSRVPPGVKHVDLDLSTLPPTTAMAVLIYNRWAIRTIVLSSFPEKQTKPGPHQLNMMNLVQQEKELTENILSVLREQAADSIMVLEGALNIKKDFYIHTPRTLDLLAADPSTANGETESSTAGLCISADHLHCQVHYDLGGIYFQQGCSDPSVYEKAREHFRLARELLTKLDSSASLRCVDEQRLAGYWNACKTLTGASDPNESQHTPYGQISCFMRNHNFGALIEAFIRDNVTLSLPNSFRHSIQLELLHKLQQGTVCNRLEDVSLAVMVSSHKLFMELLQDEEKKILMEQMRKSSATVNLSAKPLPSFYDIPASASVNISQLEQQLILSLDPRHIRQILIELHGMAERPFWRVNSKWEVPVDYVNVILAIKDNLTRDLVYILMAKGLHCISIKDFAHARQLFTACLELVTEFSPKLRQVMLNELLLMEVRAHEAGAAEGNTERPPPDLVSRVRGYLEMRIHDLPLRQIVGEECVVFMLNWRENEYLTLQVPQSLVNNNPYIKLGQLIASTCKELPGPKESRRTAKELWEVVVQICSVSSQHKRTSDGRVSLLKQRESSLGILPRSKFMTFMKKLREPLVLTTLISLFVRLHNIVRSVDVEAVVVTLKELVNYALSLNPNNQSWLCTQADIYFAMHYYLQAGTVCSDYFTKPVPPDVYTDQVLKRMIKCCSLLNCHTQVAVLCQFLREVDYMTAFKALQEQNR
;
A
#
# COMPACT_ATOMS: atom_id res chain seq x y z
N MET A 1 -36.13 -26.70 35.00
CA MET A 1 -35.58 -25.80 33.97
C MET A 1 -35.75 -26.55 32.64
N VAL A 2 -36.96 -26.60 32.07
CA VAL A 2 -37.55 -25.61 31.13
C VAL A 2 -36.61 -25.51 29.91
N ILE A 3 -36.90 -26.01 28.70
CA ILE A 3 -38.08 -25.88 27.82
C ILE A 3 -38.20 -27.13 26.92
N MET A 4 -39.41 -27.68 26.79
CA MET A 4 -39.79 -28.67 25.76
C MET A 4 -40.61 -27.98 24.65
N SER A 5 -40.45 -28.50 23.44
CA SER A 5 -40.91 -28.01 22.13
C SER A 5 -42.42 -27.90 21.96
N ALA A 6 -42.86 -26.77 21.40
CA ALA A 6 -44.24 -26.43 21.07
C ALA A 6 -44.66 -26.97 19.70
N GLU A 7 -45.04 -28.25 19.65
CA GLU A 7 -45.64 -28.86 18.45
C GLU A 7 -46.89 -29.72 18.74
N ALA A 8 -47.45 -29.61 19.96
CA ALA A 8 -48.60 -30.41 20.39
C ALA A 8 -49.78 -29.59 20.98
N ALA A 9 -49.81 -28.27 20.75
CA ALA A 9 -50.82 -27.38 21.35
C ALA A 9 -51.83 -26.78 20.35
N ASP A 10 -51.95 -27.32 19.14
CA ASP A 10 -52.74 -26.69 18.05
C ASP A 10 -53.95 -27.53 17.57
N ARG A 11 -54.51 -28.38 18.44
CA ARG A 11 -55.71 -29.18 18.10
C ARG A 11 -56.90 -29.12 19.05
N GLU A 12 -56.87 -28.28 20.08
CA GLU A 12 -58.05 -28.05 20.94
C GLU A 12 -58.25 -26.55 21.24
N ALA A 13 -58.78 -25.82 20.25
CA ALA A 13 -59.41 -24.52 20.46
C ALA A 13 -60.48 -24.24 19.38
N VAL A 14 -61.36 -25.22 19.12
CA VAL A 14 -62.62 -25.03 18.39
C VAL A 14 -63.76 -25.13 19.39
N SER A 15 -64.03 -24.02 20.09
CA SER A 15 -65.33 -23.66 20.68
C SER A 15 -65.17 -22.45 21.60
N GLY A 16 -65.00 -21.27 20.99
CA GLY A 16 -65.00 -20.00 21.69
C GLY A 16 -65.69 -18.94 20.83
N SER A 17 -66.79 -18.40 21.33
CA SER A 17 -67.65 -17.36 20.76
C SER A 17 -66.91 -16.25 20.00
N ARG A 18 -67.16 -16.13 18.70
CA ARG A 18 -66.74 -14.97 17.87
C ARG A 18 -67.50 -13.71 18.31
N PRO A 19 -66.85 -12.55 18.47
CA PRO A 19 -67.52 -11.26 18.35
C PRO A 19 -67.99 -11.15 16.89
N CYS A 20 -69.27 -10.83 16.67
CA CYS A 20 -69.80 -10.49 15.34
C CYS A 20 -69.11 -9.21 14.82
N THR A 21 -68.03 -9.35 14.06
CA THR A 21 -67.64 -8.33 13.08
C THR A 21 -68.70 -8.31 11.97
N PRO A 22 -69.17 -7.12 11.52
CA PRO A 22 -70.09 -7.03 10.40
C PRO A 22 -69.47 -7.69 9.14
N PRO A 23 -70.28 -8.26 8.24
CA PRO A 23 -69.78 -8.88 7.02
C PRO A 23 -68.97 -7.87 6.21
N GLN A 24 -67.79 -8.26 5.74
CA GLN A 24 -66.92 -7.43 4.91
C GLN A 24 -67.61 -7.18 3.56
N THR A 25 -67.90 -5.91 3.24
CA THR A 25 -68.55 -5.51 1.99
C THR A 25 -67.65 -5.88 0.81
N SER A 26 -68.13 -6.77 -0.08
CA SER A 26 -67.33 -7.23 -1.22
C SER A 26 -67.29 -6.17 -2.33
N TRP A 27 -66.17 -6.09 -3.09
CA TRP A 27 -65.98 -5.04 -4.12
C TRP A 27 -67.11 -4.95 -5.16
N PHE A 28 -67.78 -6.06 -5.47
CA PHE A 28 -68.86 -6.09 -6.45
C PHE A 28 -70.17 -5.49 -5.92
N GLU A 29 -70.35 -5.40 -4.61
CA GLU A 29 -71.55 -4.79 -4.00
C GLU A 29 -71.61 -3.28 -4.30
N PHE A 30 -70.46 -2.61 -4.38
CA PHE A 30 -70.35 -1.21 -4.80
C PHE A 30 -70.69 -0.98 -6.29
N LEU A 31 -70.69 -2.03 -7.12
CA LEU A 31 -71.18 -1.94 -8.50
C LEU A 31 -72.71 -2.08 -8.61
N LEU A 32 -73.33 -2.72 -7.61
CA LEU A 32 -74.77 -2.96 -7.58
C LEU A 32 -75.53 -1.77 -6.99
N ASP A 33 -74.95 -1.10 -6.00
CA ASP A 33 -75.52 0.10 -5.37
C ASP A 33 -74.52 1.28 -5.41
N PRO A 34 -74.78 2.31 -6.27
CA PRO A 34 -73.93 3.50 -6.37
C PRO A 34 -73.82 4.33 -5.08
N SER A 35 -74.82 4.26 -4.19
CA SER A 35 -74.87 5.05 -2.95
C SER A 35 -74.07 4.41 -1.81
N LEU A 36 -73.77 3.11 -1.91
CA LEU A 36 -73.05 2.33 -0.91
C LEU A 36 -71.59 2.77 -0.77
N LEU A 37 -70.94 3.19 -1.88
CA LEU A 37 -69.54 3.62 -1.86
C LEU A 37 -69.35 4.90 -1.04
N GLU A 38 -70.24 5.88 -1.20
CA GLU A 38 -70.16 7.15 -0.48
C GLU A 38 -70.43 6.97 1.02
N GLN A 39 -71.41 6.12 1.37
CA GLN A 39 -71.71 5.78 2.77
C GLN A 39 -70.55 5.03 3.43
N HIS A 40 -69.91 4.11 2.71
CA HIS A 40 -68.74 3.37 3.19
C HIS A 40 -67.57 4.30 3.49
N LEU A 41 -67.24 5.20 2.56
CA LEU A 41 -66.10 6.13 2.69
C LEU A 41 -66.31 7.17 3.82
N GLN A 42 -67.56 7.52 4.15
CA GLN A 42 -67.88 8.41 5.28
C GLN A 42 -67.80 7.75 6.66
N GLY A 43 -67.65 6.42 6.73
CA GLY A 43 -67.52 5.69 7.99
C GLY A 43 -66.21 6.02 8.74
N PRO A 44 -66.18 5.93 10.09
CA PRO A 44 -65.00 6.27 10.87
C PRO A 44 -63.80 5.34 10.62
N HIS A 45 -64.03 4.11 10.14
CA HIS A 45 -63.00 3.14 9.74
C HIS A 45 -63.51 2.21 8.62
N PRO A 46 -63.44 2.62 7.34
CA PRO A 46 -63.90 1.79 6.24
C PRO A 46 -63.02 0.54 6.08
N ASP A 47 -63.63 -0.65 6.07
CA ASP A 47 -63.02 -1.95 5.75
C ASP A 47 -63.80 -2.62 4.60
N PRO A 48 -63.22 -2.76 3.39
CA PRO A 48 -61.83 -2.46 3.01
C PRO A 48 -61.51 -0.96 3.00
N SER A 49 -60.24 -0.63 3.25
CA SER A 49 -59.75 0.75 3.27
C SER A 49 -59.82 1.41 1.89
N PRO A 50 -59.83 2.76 1.78
CA PRO A 50 -59.88 3.45 0.49
C PRO A 50 -58.75 3.03 -0.46
N VAL A 51 -57.53 2.84 0.07
CA VAL A 51 -56.38 2.35 -0.69
C VAL A 51 -56.60 0.92 -1.19
N GLN A 52 -57.12 0.03 -0.33
CA GLN A 52 -57.44 -1.35 -0.71
C GLN A 52 -58.52 -1.42 -1.78
N LEU A 53 -59.54 -0.55 -1.71
CA LEU A 53 -60.58 -0.44 -2.73
C LEU A 53 -60.01 -0.02 -4.08
N ILE A 54 -59.10 0.96 -4.12
CA ILE A 54 -58.42 1.37 -5.36
C ILE A 54 -57.66 0.18 -5.98
N ILE A 55 -56.89 -0.56 -5.18
CA ILE A 55 -56.17 -1.76 -5.64
C ILE A 55 -57.15 -2.78 -6.20
N GLN A 56 -58.20 -3.12 -5.45
CA GLN A 56 -59.19 -4.10 -5.88
C GLN A 56 -59.89 -3.69 -7.18
N PHE A 57 -60.33 -2.43 -7.31
CA PHE A 57 -61.01 -1.98 -8.52
C PHE A 57 -60.09 -1.98 -9.75
N LEU A 58 -58.85 -1.52 -9.60
CA LEU A 58 -57.88 -1.45 -10.71
C LEU A 58 -57.34 -2.81 -11.11
N GLU A 59 -57.07 -3.71 -10.15
CA GLU A 59 -56.69 -5.10 -10.44
C GLU A 59 -57.80 -5.82 -11.20
N GLN A 60 -59.07 -5.66 -10.79
CA GLN A 60 -60.20 -6.30 -11.47
C GLN A 60 -60.46 -5.71 -12.86
N ALA A 61 -60.20 -4.40 -13.05
CA ALA A 61 -60.31 -3.74 -14.35
C ALA A 61 -59.18 -4.14 -15.32
N SER A 62 -58.00 -4.48 -14.80
CA SER A 62 -56.78 -4.73 -15.58
C SER A 62 -56.40 -6.21 -15.70
N LYS A 63 -57.27 -7.12 -15.26
CA LYS A 63 -57.08 -8.57 -15.43
C LYS A 63 -57.01 -8.93 -16.93
N PRO A 64 -55.90 -9.53 -17.40
CA PRO A 64 -55.80 -9.95 -18.80
C PRO A 64 -56.79 -11.09 -19.08
N SER A 65 -57.48 -11.00 -20.23
CA SER A 65 -58.32 -12.09 -20.72
C SER A 65 -57.48 -13.10 -21.50
N VAL A 66 -57.74 -14.38 -21.29
CA VAL A 66 -57.09 -15.47 -22.03
C VAL A 66 -58.04 -15.91 -23.15
N ASN A 67 -57.56 -15.97 -24.40
CA ASN A 67 -58.37 -16.47 -25.52
C ASN A 67 -58.51 -18.01 -25.46
N GLU A 68 -59.40 -18.59 -26.29
CA GLU A 68 -59.61 -20.06 -26.37
C GLU A 68 -58.34 -20.84 -26.75
N GLN A 69 -57.27 -20.16 -27.18
CA GLN A 69 -55.96 -20.70 -27.54
C GLN A 69 -54.89 -20.46 -26.46
N ASN A 70 -55.28 -20.10 -25.24
CA ASN A 70 -54.38 -19.79 -24.11
C ASN A 70 -53.40 -18.62 -24.32
N GLN A 71 -53.67 -17.73 -25.28
CA GLN A 71 -52.89 -16.51 -25.47
C GLN A 71 -53.47 -15.36 -24.64
N VAL A 72 -52.57 -14.65 -23.95
CA VAL A 72 -52.88 -13.48 -23.12
C VAL A 72 -53.24 -12.30 -24.03
N GLN A 73 -54.49 -11.83 -23.96
CA GLN A 73 -54.94 -10.62 -24.65
C GLN A 73 -54.91 -9.42 -23.69
N PRO A 74 -54.64 -8.20 -24.21
CA PRO A 74 -54.72 -6.99 -23.39
C PRO A 74 -56.14 -6.82 -22.81
N PRO A 75 -56.30 -6.15 -21.65
CA PRO A 75 -57.59 -5.98 -21.00
C PRO A 75 -58.62 -5.35 -21.95
N VAL A 76 -59.80 -5.96 -22.08
CA VAL A 76 -60.86 -5.46 -22.96
C VAL A 76 -61.43 -4.16 -22.39
N ASP A 77 -61.47 -3.09 -23.19
CA ASP A 77 -62.13 -1.82 -22.82
C ASP A 77 -63.66 -1.97 -22.91
N ASN A 78 -64.25 -2.54 -21.87
CA ASN A 78 -65.69 -2.77 -21.75
C ASN A 78 -66.33 -1.87 -20.70
N ARG A 79 -67.67 -1.75 -20.73
CA ARG A 79 -68.43 -0.91 -19.79
C ARG A 79 -68.10 -1.24 -18.32
N ARG A 80 -67.92 -2.52 -17.99
CA ARG A 80 -67.55 -2.97 -16.63
C ARG A 80 -66.21 -2.38 -16.18
N ASN A 81 -65.18 -2.47 -17.02
CA ASN A 81 -63.83 -2.00 -16.71
C ASN A 81 -63.78 -0.47 -16.59
N ARG A 82 -64.53 0.25 -17.44
CA ARG A 82 -64.70 1.70 -17.33
C ARG A 82 -65.37 2.09 -16.01
N THR A 83 -66.42 1.38 -15.59
CA THR A 83 -67.08 1.63 -14.30
C THR A 83 -66.15 1.35 -13.12
N LEU A 84 -65.37 0.27 -13.15
CA LEU A 84 -64.40 -0.05 -12.10
C LEU A 84 -63.30 1.01 -11.97
N LYS A 85 -62.74 1.46 -13.10
CA LYS A 85 -61.79 2.56 -13.18
C LYS A 85 -62.36 3.86 -12.61
N LEU A 86 -63.59 4.21 -12.98
CA LEU A 86 -64.29 5.37 -12.42
C LEU A 86 -64.49 5.27 -10.90
N MET A 87 -64.82 4.09 -10.37
CA MET A 87 -64.93 3.88 -8.93
C MET A 87 -63.60 4.09 -8.22
N ALA A 88 -62.48 3.63 -8.80
CA ALA A 88 -61.15 3.90 -8.25
C ALA A 88 -60.84 5.41 -8.21
N LEU A 89 -61.19 6.16 -9.27
CA LEU A 89 -61.05 7.63 -9.30
C LEU A 89 -61.92 8.33 -8.25
N LYS A 90 -63.15 7.85 -8.01
CA LYS A 90 -64.03 8.40 -6.97
C LYS A 90 -63.45 8.21 -5.57
N VAL A 91 -62.88 7.04 -5.29
CA VAL A 91 -62.21 6.77 -4.01
C VAL A 91 -61.00 7.70 -3.84
N ALA A 92 -60.18 7.88 -4.88
CA ALA A 92 -59.05 8.82 -4.86
C ALA A 92 -59.49 10.29 -4.70
N ALA A 93 -60.61 10.68 -5.32
CA ALA A 93 -61.21 12.01 -5.18
C ALA A 93 -61.76 12.25 -3.77
N HIS A 94 -62.30 11.23 -3.09
CA HIS A 94 -62.68 11.32 -1.68
C HIS A 94 -61.47 11.54 -0.77
N MET A 95 -60.32 10.94 -1.12
CA MET A 95 -59.04 11.17 -0.46
C MET A 95 -58.37 12.50 -0.89
N THR A 96 -59.09 13.37 -1.60
CA THR A 96 -58.63 14.69 -2.07
C THR A 96 -57.37 14.67 -2.94
N TRP A 97 -57.03 13.52 -3.53
CA TRP A 97 -55.80 13.32 -4.30
C TRP A 97 -54.51 13.59 -3.48
N ASP A 98 -54.53 13.31 -2.17
CA ASP A 98 -53.33 13.43 -1.33
C ASP A 98 -52.25 12.43 -1.76
N LEU A 99 -51.23 12.94 -2.44
CA LEU A 99 -50.10 12.15 -2.92
C LEU A 99 -49.33 11.46 -1.79
N ASN A 100 -49.27 12.02 -0.57
CA ASN A 100 -48.57 11.35 0.53
C ASN A 100 -49.27 10.08 0.98
N VAL A 101 -50.60 10.03 0.91
CA VAL A 101 -51.38 8.84 1.25
C VAL A 101 -51.36 7.84 0.10
N LEU A 102 -51.49 8.32 -1.15
CA LEU A 102 -51.47 7.47 -2.34
C LEU A 102 -50.09 6.82 -2.56
N GLU A 103 -48.98 7.56 -2.43
CA GLU A 103 -47.61 7.04 -2.61
C GLU A 103 -47.22 6.04 -1.50
N LYS A 104 -47.75 6.18 -0.29
CA LYS A 104 -47.53 5.22 0.82
C LYS A 104 -48.42 3.98 0.71
N GLY A 105 -49.61 4.13 0.13
CA GLY A 105 -50.63 3.09 0.09
C GLY A 105 -50.61 2.23 -1.18
N LEU A 106 -50.21 2.79 -2.32
CA LEU A 106 -50.26 2.15 -3.63
C LEU A 106 -48.86 1.90 -4.19
N THR A 107 -48.67 0.79 -4.91
CA THR A 107 -47.42 0.54 -5.63
C THR A 107 -47.31 1.43 -6.87
N ILE A 108 -46.08 1.72 -7.32
CA ILE A 108 -45.82 2.63 -8.46
C ILE A 108 -46.65 2.25 -9.70
N PRO A 109 -46.78 0.95 -10.08
CA PRO A 109 -47.62 0.58 -11.22
C PRO A 109 -49.11 0.88 -11.04
N VAL A 110 -49.66 0.65 -9.85
CA VAL A 110 -51.08 0.90 -9.55
C VAL A 110 -51.37 2.39 -9.55
N LEU A 111 -50.48 3.20 -8.97
CA LEU A 111 -50.62 4.65 -8.96
C LEU A 111 -50.46 5.26 -10.36
N ASN A 112 -49.52 4.75 -11.16
CA ASN A 112 -49.38 5.11 -12.58
C ASN A 112 -50.68 4.82 -13.36
N MET A 113 -51.30 3.67 -13.12
CA MET A 113 -52.57 3.30 -13.76
C MET A 113 -53.71 4.26 -13.36
N LEU A 114 -53.82 4.58 -12.08
CA LEU A 114 -54.83 5.51 -11.56
C LEU A 114 -54.69 6.91 -12.16
N LEU A 115 -53.47 7.44 -12.22
CA LEU A 115 -53.22 8.80 -12.71
C LEU A 115 -53.33 8.92 -14.24
N ASN A 116 -52.96 7.88 -15.00
CA ASN A 116 -53.23 7.86 -16.44
C ASN A 116 -54.74 7.82 -16.73
N GLU A 117 -55.51 7.12 -15.91
CA GLU A 117 -56.97 7.12 -16.03
C GLU A 117 -57.57 8.49 -15.67
N LEU A 118 -57.01 9.19 -14.67
CA LEU A 118 -57.38 10.59 -14.36
C LEU A 118 -57.18 11.49 -15.59
N LEU A 119 -56.00 11.43 -16.23
CA LEU A 119 -55.72 12.23 -17.43
C LEU A 119 -56.70 11.91 -18.56
N CYS A 120 -57.07 10.63 -18.72
CA CYS A 120 -58.04 10.19 -19.71
C CYS A 120 -59.44 10.77 -19.46
N VAL A 121 -59.95 10.68 -18.22
CA VAL A 121 -61.27 11.21 -17.83
C VAL A 121 -61.30 12.75 -17.91
N SER A 122 -60.18 13.41 -17.60
CA SER A 122 -60.03 14.86 -17.75
C SER A 122 -59.88 15.34 -19.20
N ARG A 123 -60.01 14.44 -20.19
CA ARG A 123 -59.92 14.70 -21.64
C ARG A 123 -58.59 15.30 -22.09
N VAL A 124 -57.48 14.94 -21.45
CA VAL A 124 -56.14 15.33 -21.92
C VAL A 124 -55.85 14.59 -23.24
N PRO A 125 -55.43 15.28 -24.32
CA PRO A 125 -55.19 14.64 -25.61
C PRO A 125 -54.15 13.51 -25.51
N PRO A 126 -54.47 12.28 -25.97
CA PRO A 126 -53.52 11.17 -25.89
C PRO A 126 -52.33 11.41 -26.82
N GLY A 127 -51.11 11.19 -26.32
CA GLY A 127 -49.87 11.29 -27.10
C GLY A 127 -49.26 12.69 -27.22
N VAL A 128 -49.90 13.72 -26.67
CA VAL A 128 -49.33 15.07 -26.59
C VAL A 128 -48.47 15.19 -25.33
N LYS A 129 -47.27 15.78 -25.43
CA LYS A 129 -46.43 16.04 -24.26
C LYS A 129 -47.07 17.12 -23.40
N HIS A 130 -47.03 16.96 -22.08
CA HIS A 130 -47.62 17.94 -21.16
C HIS A 130 -46.99 19.33 -21.23
N VAL A 131 -45.72 19.44 -21.65
CA VAL A 131 -45.01 20.71 -21.83
C VAL A 131 -45.59 21.57 -22.98
N ASP A 132 -46.25 20.94 -23.96
CA ASP A 132 -46.86 21.62 -25.10
C ASP A 132 -48.26 22.17 -24.79
N LEU A 133 -48.80 21.86 -23.59
CA LEU A 133 -50.13 22.31 -23.15
C LEU A 133 -50.03 23.65 -22.41
N ASP A 134 -50.83 24.65 -22.82
CA ASP A 134 -50.96 25.90 -22.08
C ASP A 134 -51.97 25.73 -20.93
N LEU A 135 -51.45 25.47 -19.73
CA LEU A 135 -52.22 25.30 -18.50
C LEU A 135 -53.16 26.48 -18.17
N SER A 136 -52.88 27.68 -18.67
CA SER A 136 -53.71 28.87 -18.40
C SER A 136 -55.01 28.90 -19.21
N THR A 137 -55.05 28.16 -20.32
CA THR A 137 -56.18 28.07 -21.26
C THR A 137 -57.05 26.83 -21.06
N LEU A 138 -56.51 25.81 -20.39
CA LEU A 138 -57.23 24.57 -20.11
C LEU A 138 -58.33 24.76 -19.04
N PRO A 139 -59.35 23.89 -19.03
CA PRO A 139 -60.30 23.83 -17.93
C PRO A 139 -59.56 23.61 -16.60
N PRO A 140 -59.99 24.26 -15.50
CA PRO A 140 -59.24 24.28 -14.24
C PRO A 140 -59.02 22.88 -13.65
N THR A 141 -59.99 21.97 -13.84
CA THR A 141 -59.88 20.58 -13.39
C THR A 141 -58.93 19.74 -14.26
N THR A 142 -58.87 20.01 -15.56
CA THR A 142 -57.92 19.37 -16.49
C THR A 142 -56.50 19.86 -16.24
N ALA A 143 -56.31 21.17 -16.02
CA ALA A 143 -55.03 21.72 -15.60
C ALA A 143 -54.55 21.08 -14.29
N MET A 144 -55.44 20.92 -13.31
CA MET A 144 -55.11 20.26 -12.04
C MET A 144 -54.74 18.77 -12.21
N ALA A 145 -55.43 18.03 -13.09
CA ALA A 145 -55.06 16.64 -13.39
C ALA A 145 -53.65 16.52 -13.98
N VAL A 146 -53.28 17.40 -14.92
CA VAL A 146 -51.92 17.48 -15.47
C VAL A 146 -50.90 17.81 -14.37
N LEU A 147 -51.23 18.73 -13.45
CA LEU A 147 -50.33 19.08 -12.34
C LEU A 147 -50.17 17.94 -11.33
N ILE A 148 -51.23 17.23 -10.96
CA ILE A 148 -51.16 16.07 -10.05
C ILE A 148 -50.25 14.99 -10.65
N TYR A 149 -50.40 14.69 -11.95
CA TYR A 149 -49.54 13.70 -12.63
C TYR A 149 -48.07 14.13 -12.62
N ASN A 150 -47.75 15.35 -13.05
CA ASN A 150 -46.36 15.81 -13.13
C ASN A 150 -45.70 15.93 -11.75
N ARG A 151 -46.46 16.31 -10.71
CA ARG A 151 -45.98 16.30 -9.32
C ARG A 151 -45.66 14.89 -8.85
N TRP A 152 -46.58 13.94 -9.06
CA TRP A 152 -46.33 12.53 -8.76
C TRP A 152 -45.11 11.98 -9.50
N ALA A 153 -44.93 12.32 -10.78
CA ALA A 153 -43.80 11.87 -11.58
C ALA A 153 -42.47 12.29 -10.94
N ILE A 154 -42.28 13.59 -10.63
CA ILE A 154 -41.03 14.06 -10.03
C ILE A 154 -40.84 13.54 -8.60
N ARG A 155 -41.91 13.43 -7.81
CA ARG A 155 -41.85 12.90 -6.45
C ARG A 155 -41.45 11.43 -6.44
N THR A 156 -41.98 10.63 -7.36
CA THR A 156 -41.65 9.21 -7.50
C THR A 156 -40.19 9.02 -7.89
N ILE A 157 -39.65 9.87 -8.78
CA ILE A 157 -38.21 9.87 -9.12
C ILE A 157 -37.36 10.14 -7.87
N VAL A 158 -37.72 11.15 -7.07
CA VAL A 158 -36.99 11.48 -5.84
C VAL A 158 -37.11 10.36 -4.80
N LEU A 159 -38.32 9.84 -4.56
CA LEU A 159 -38.57 8.78 -3.57
C LEU A 159 -37.84 7.48 -3.93
N SER A 160 -37.82 7.09 -5.21
CA SER A 160 -37.10 5.91 -5.68
C SER A 160 -35.57 6.01 -5.59
N SER A 161 -35.03 7.22 -5.35
CA SER A 161 -33.59 7.41 -5.15
C SER A 161 -33.12 7.06 -3.72
N PHE A 162 -34.04 6.88 -2.77
CA PHE A 162 -33.68 6.48 -1.41
C PHE A 162 -33.39 4.98 -1.31
N PRO A 163 -32.37 4.57 -0.54
CA PRO A 163 -32.05 3.15 -0.37
C PRO A 163 -33.12 2.43 0.46
N GLU A 164 -33.89 1.55 -0.17
CA GLU A 164 -34.86 0.68 0.51
C GLU A 164 -34.23 -0.62 1.01
N LYS A 165 -34.61 -1.04 2.22
CA LYS A 165 -34.15 -2.29 2.82
C LYS A 165 -34.84 -3.47 2.14
N GLN A 166 -34.10 -4.22 1.32
CA GLN A 166 -34.65 -5.40 0.63
C GLN A 166 -35.16 -6.44 1.64
N THR A 167 -36.45 -6.74 1.60
CA THR A 167 -37.05 -7.88 2.27
C THR A 167 -36.58 -9.16 1.58
N LYS A 168 -35.73 -9.94 2.25
CA LYS A 168 -35.32 -11.27 1.76
C LYS A 168 -36.53 -12.22 1.84
N PRO A 169 -36.99 -12.82 0.73
CA PRO A 169 -38.09 -13.77 0.79
C PRO A 169 -37.66 -15.02 1.57
N GLY A 170 -38.56 -15.53 2.42
CA GLY A 170 -38.37 -16.78 3.13
C GLY A 170 -38.40 -18.00 2.18
N PRO A 171 -37.85 -19.14 2.60
CA PRO A 171 -37.53 -20.27 1.71
C PRO A 171 -38.73 -21.04 1.10
N HIS A 172 -39.98 -20.59 1.24
CA HIS A 172 -41.18 -21.35 0.83
C HIS A 172 -42.08 -20.64 -0.20
N GLN A 173 -41.60 -19.62 -0.92
CA GLN A 173 -42.45 -18.84 -1.82
C GLN A 173 -41.90 -18.73 -3.26
N LEU A 174 -41.52 -19.85 -3.90
CA LEU A 174 -41.03 -19.84 -5.29
C LEU A 174 -42.06 -19.29 -6.31
N ASN A 175 -43.37 -19.51 -6.12
CA ASN A 175 -44.40 -18.94 -7.00
C ASN A 175 -44.61 -17.44 -6.81
N MET A 176 -44.37 -16.90 -5.61
CA MET A 176 -44.43 -15.45 -5.36
C MET A 176 -43.21 -14.73 -5.94
N MET A 177 -42.09 -15.43 -6.16
CA MET A 177 -40.86 -14.82 -6.65
C MET A 177 -41.02 -14.30 -8.09
N ASN A 178 -41.75 -15.03 -8.95
CA ASN A 178 -42.04 -14.57 -10.31
C ASN A 178 -42.95 -13.33 -10.35
N LEU A 179 -43.98 -13.28 -9.48
CA LEU A 179 -44.89 -12.12 -9.38
C LEU A 179 -44.17 -10.88 -8.83
N VAL A 180 -43.39 -11.04 -7.76
CA VAL A 180 -42.60 -9.95 -7.16
C VAL A 180 -41.52 -9.45 -8.12
N GLN A 181 -40.90 -10.35 -8.91
CA GLN A 181 -39.93 -9.97 -9.92
C GLN A 181 -40.60 -9.23 -11.10
N GLN A 182 -41.76 -9.69 -11.57
CA GLN A 182 -42.53 -9.03 -12.61
C GLN A 182 -42.98 -7.61 -12.20
N GLU A 183 -43.41 -7.43 -10.95
CA GLU A 183 -43.79 -6.12 -10.42
C GLU A 183 -42.58 -5.17 -10.30
N LYS A 184 -41.41 -5.70 -9.93
CA LYS A 184 -40.15 -4.93 -9.94
C LYS A 184 -39.76 -4.50 -11.34
N GLU A 185 -39.81 -5.40 -12.33
CA GLU A 185 -39.50 -5.08 -13.73
C GLU A 185 -40.46 -4.00 -14.27
N LEU A 186 -41.76 -4.11 -13.96
CA LEU A 186 -42.74 -3.10 -14.32
C LEU A 186 -42.47 -1.75 -13.65
N THR A 187 -42.07 -1.76 -12.37
CA THR A 187 -41.70 -0.55 -11.64
C THR A 187 -40.49 0.15 -12.25
N GLU A 188 -39.42 -0.59 -12.57
CA GLU A 188 -38.22 -0.03 -13.21
C GLU A 188 -38.51 0.52 -14.61
N ASN A 189 -39.35 -0.16 -15.40
CA ASN A 189 -39.77 0.33 -16.71
C ASN A 189 -40.50 1.68 -16.60
N ILE A 190 -41.42 1.81 -15.63
CA ILE A 190 -42.12 3.08 -15.37
C ILE A 190 -41.13 4.15 -14.92
N LEU A 191 -40.23 3.84 -13.98
CA LEU A 191 -39.21 4.78 -13.51
C LEU A 191 -38.30 5.26 -14.63
N SER A 192 -37.94 4.40 -15.60
CA SER A 192 -37.18 4.78 -16.79
C SER A 192 -37.92 5.84 -17.60
N VAL A 193 -39.21 5.61 -17.89
CA VAL A 193 -40.05 6.56 -18.64
C VAL A 193 -40.21 7.88 -17.89
N LEU A 194 -40.44 7.83 -16.57
CA LEU A 194 -40.55 9.04 -15.75
C LEU A 194 -39.24 9.85 -15.74
N ARG A 195 -38.08 9.19 -15.65
CA ARG A 195 -36.77 9.85 -15.72
C ARG A 195 -36.51 10.53 -17.07
N GLU A 196 -36.91 9.89 -18.17
CA GLU A 196 -36.82 10.48 -19.52
C GLU A 196 -37.72 11.72 -19.66
N GLN A 197 -38.89 11.72 -19.01
CA GLN A 197 -39.86 12.81 -19.04
C GLN A 197 -39.62 13.88 -17.95
N ALA A 198 -38.62 13.71 -17.08
CA ALA A 198 -38.43 14.54 -15.89
C ALA A 198 -38.24 16.03 -16.23
N ALA A 199 -37.50 16.35 -17.30
CA ALA A 199 -37.30 17.72 -17.73
C ALA A 199 -38.60 18.39 -18.18
N ASP A 200 -39.42 17.67 -18.95
CA ASP A 200 -40.74 18.15 -19.40
C ASP A 200 -41.65 18.38 -18.19
N SER A 201 -41.67 17.47 -17.21
CA SER A 201 -42.43 17.62 -15.96
C SER A 201 -41.96 18.81 -15.10
N ILE A 202 -40.65 19.06 -15.00
CA ILE A 202 -40.10 20.22 -14.30
C ILE A 202 -40.59 21.52 -14.95
N MET A 203 -40.51 21.62 -16.29
CA MET A 203 -40.96 22.81 -17.03
C MET A 203 -42.46 23.08 -16.84
N VAL A 204 -43.30 22.04 -16.87
CA VAL A 204 -44.75 22.17 -16.64
C VAL A 204 -45.02 22.73 -15.24
N LEU A 205 -44.30 22.24 -14.23
CA LEU A 205 -44.46 22.68 -12.84
C LEU A 205 -43.93 24.09 -12.60
N GLU A 206 -42.81 24.47 -13.22
CA GLU A 206 -42.33 25.85 -13.22
C GLU A 206 -43.32 26.81 -13.91
N GLY A 207 -43.93 26.37 -15.01
CA GLY A 207 -45.01 27.11 -15.67
C GLY A 207 -46.22 27.33 -14.76
N ALA A 208 -46.57 26.36 -13.93
CA ALA A 208 -47.68 26.43 -12.99
C ALA A 208 -47.49 27.51 -11.91
N LEU A 209 -46.25 27.79 -11.51
CA LEU A 209 -45.92 28.83 -10.53
C LEU A 209 -46.26 30.25 -11.04
N ASN A 210 -46.38 30.45 -12.35
CA ASN A 210 -46.76 31.73 -12.94
C ASN A 210 -48.27 31.99 -12.91
N ILE A 211 -49.09 30.97 -12.62
CA ILE A 211 -50.55 31.06 -12.62
C ILE A 211 -51.02 31.47 -11.22
N LYS A 212 -51.64 32.65 -11.12
CA LYS A 212 -52.18 33.21 -9.86
C LYS A 212 -53.67 32.93 -9.63
N LYS A 213 -54.29 32.12 -10.48
CA LYS A 213 -55.70 31.73 -10.36
C LYS A 213 -55.81 30.52 -9.45
N ASP A 214 -56.94 30.38 -8.74
CA ASP A 214 -57.23 29.19 -7.96
C ASP A 214 -57.49 27.98 -8.86
N PHE A 215 -57.11 26.80 -8.38
CA PHE A 215 -57.24 25.54 -9.10
C PHE A 215 -58.39 24.72 -8.50
N TYR A 216 -58.94 23.81 -9.30
CA TYR A 216 -60.07 22.98 -8.89
C TYR A 216 -59.74 21.51 -9.05
N ILE A 217 -59.89 20.75 -7.97
CA ILE A 217 -59.60 19.32 -7.92
C ILE A 217 -60.89 18.54 -8.23
N HIS A 218 -60.79 17.44 -8.98
CA HIS A 218 -61.92 16.55 -9.22
C HIS A 218 -62.47 15.95 -7.92
N THR A 219 -63.75 16.18 -7.66
CA THR A 219 -64.56 15.53 -6.60
C THR A 219 -65.34 14.34 -7.19
N PRO A 220 -65.84 13.40 -6.36
CA PRO A 220 -66.68 12.29 -6.84
C PRO A 220 -67.84 12.77 -7.73
N ARG A 221 -68.48 13.89 -7.35
CA ARG A 221 -69.55 14.53 -8.12
C ARG A 221 -69.10 15.02 -9.49
N THR A 222 -67.93 15.65 -9.60
CA THR A 222 -67.42 16.10 -10.92
C THR A 222 -67.06 14.94 -11.84
N LEU A 223 -66.60 13.81 -11.28
CA LEU A 223 -66.28 12.61 -12.06
C LEU A 223 -67.55 11.94 -12.61
N ASP A 224 -68.65 11.94 -11.85
CA ASP A 224 -69.95 11.47 -12.33
C ASP A 224 -70.49 12.30 -13.49
N LEU A 225 -70.34 13.62 -13.43
CA LEU A 225 -70.77 14.52 -14.50
C LEU A 225 -69.96 14.33 -15.80
N LEU A 226 -68.67 13.97 -15.68
CA LEU A 226 -67.82 13.66 -16.84
C LEU A 226 -68.09 12.28 -17.45
N ALA A 227 -68.60 11.34 -16.64
CA ALA A 227 -68.94 9.98 -17.07
C ALA A 227 -70.35 9.84 -17.66
N ALA A 228 -71.21 10.86 -17.52
CA ALA A 228 -72.56 10.89 -18.08
C ALA A 228 -72.55 11.14 -19.61
N ASP A 229 -73.57 10.63 -20.32
CA ASP A 229 -73.67 10.77 -21.79
C ASP A 229 -73.74 12.26 -22.20
N PRO A 230 -73.08 12.67 -23.31
CA PRO A 230 -72.99 14.07 -23.75
C PRO A 230 -74.33 14.79 -23.95
N SER A 231 -75.43 14.03 -24.09
CA SER A 231 -76.80 14.53 -24.26
C SER A 231 -77.47 14.98 -22.96
N THR A 232 -76.89 14.70 -21.79
CA THR A 232 -77.43 15.05 -20.46
C THR A 232 -76.60 16.09 -19.69
N ALA A 233 -75.44 16.47 -20.22
CA ALA A 233 -74.55 17.45 -19.60
C ALA A 233 -74.95 18.88 -20.04
N ASN A 234 -75.54 19.66 -19.13
CA ASN A 234 -75.88 21.07 -19.36
C ASN A 234 -74.64 21.99 -19.43
N GLY A 235 -73.56 21.66 -20.15
CA GLY A 235 -72.37 22.52 -20.26
C GLY A 235 -71.66 22.88 -18.93
N GLU A 236 -72.17 22.41 -17.79
CA GLU A 236 -71.73 22.69 -16.42
C GLU A 236 -70.40 22.01 -16.06
N THR A 237 -69.73 21.33 -16.99
CA THR A 237 -68.46 20.62 -16.73
C THR A 237 -67.25 21.27 -17.36
N GLU A 238 -67.40 22.14 -18.37
CA GLU A 238 -66.27 22.70 -19.11
C GLU A 238 -65.76 24.04 -18.54
N SER A 239 -66.57 24.72 -17.73
CA SER A 239 -66.25 26.03 -17.11
C SER A 239 -66.49 26.08 -15.59
N SER A 240 -66.85 24.96 -14.96
CA SER A 240 -67.41 24.97 -13.61
C SER A 240 -66.35 24.87 -12.50
N THR A 241 -66.52 25.74 -11.52
CA THR A 241 -65.86 25.76 -10.21
C THR A 241 -66.39 24.68 -9.26
N ALA A 242 -67.11 23.67 -9.76
CA ALA A 242 -67.72 22.59 -8.98
C ALA A 242 -66.71 21.59 -8.35
N GLY A 243 -65.42 21.70 -8.68
CA GLY A 243 -64.36 20.95 -8.01
C GLY A 243 -64.03 21.49 -6.62
N LEU A 244 -63.20 20.77 -5.88
CA LEU A 244 -62.65 21.26 -4.61
C LEU A 244 -61.62 22.35 -4.92
N CYS A 245 -61.88 23.58 -4.47
CA CYS A 245 -60.99 24.72 -4.69
C CYS A 245 -59.72 24.61 -3.84
N ILE A 246 -58.55 24.79 -4.47
CA ILE A 246 -57.24 24.94 -3.82
C ILE A 246 -56.65 26.29 -4.20
N SER A 247 -56.20 27.06 -3.20
CA SER A 247 -55.61 28.37 -3.46
C SER A 247 -54.30 28.25 -4.22
N ALA A 248 -53.99 29.25 -5.04
CA ALA A 248 -52.71 29.31 -5.74
C ALA A 248 -51.51 29.17 -4.79
N ASP A 249 -51.55 29.81 -3.61
CA ASP A 249 -50.49 29.73 -2.59
C ASP A 249 -50.30 28.31 -2.03
N HIS A 250 -51.39 27.55 -1.81
CA HIS A 250 -51.30 26.16 -1.36
C HIS A 250 -50.64 25.28 -2.42
N LEU A 251 -51.04 25.45 -3.69
CA LEU A 251 -50.48 24.68 -4.79
C LEU A 251 -49.01 25.06 -5.05
N HIS A 252 -48.69 26.36 -5.07
CA HIS A 252 -47.32 26.85 -5.25
C HIS A 252 -46.39 26.38 -4.13
N CYS A 253 -46.85 26.35 -2.88
CA CYS A 253 -46.09 25.78 -1.77
C CYS A 253 -45.73 24.31 -2.03
N GLN A 254 -46.69 23.52 -2.49
CA GLN A 254 -46.47 22.11 -2.80
C GLN A 254 -45.55 21.91 -4.01
N VAL A 255 -45.74 22.69 -5.07
CA VAL A 255 -44.92 22.64 -6.29
C VAL A 255 -43.48 23.06 -5.98
N HIS A 256 -43.26 24.12 -5.19
CA HIS A 256 -41.92 24.51 -4.75
C HIS A 256 -41.23 23.42 -3.91
N TYR A 257 -41.97 22.74 -3.03
CA TYR A 257 -41.43 21.62 -2.27
C TYR A 257 -40.98 20.46 -3.19
N ASP A 258 -41.82 20.09 -4.15
CA ASP A 258 -41.54 19.00 -5.08
C ASP A 258 -40.37 19.36 -6.05
N LEU A 259 -40.36 20.59 -6.59
CA LEU A 259 -39.26 21.12 -7.42
C LEU A 259 -37.94 21.20 -6.65
N GLY A 260 -37.97 21.62 -5.39
CA GLY A 260 -36.79 21.61 -4.53
C GLY A 260 -36.22 20.21 -4.36
N GLY A 261 -37.08 19.20 -4.19
CA GLY A 261 -36.69 17.79 -4.06
C GLY A 261 -35.97 17.24 -5.30
N ILE A 262 -36.49 17.50 -6.50
CA ILE A 262 -35.86 17.01 -7.74
C ILE A 262 -34.54 17.73 -8.04
N TYR A 263 -34.48 19.05 -7.83
CA TYR A 263 -33.23 19.80 -7.99
C TYR A 263 -32.17 19.39 -6.96
N PHE A 264 -32.57 19.06 -5.72
CA PHE A 264 -31.66 18.53 -4.71
C PHE A 264 -31.06 17.18 -5.13
N GLN A 265 -31.87 16.29 -5.68
CA GLN A 265 -31.42 14.99 -6.19
C GLN A 265 -30.45 15.13 -7.38
N GLN A 266 -30.72 16.07 -8.30
CA GLN A 266 -29.82 16.39 -9.42
C GLN A 266 -28.49 17.03 -8.99
N GLY A 267 -28.47 17.71 -7.83
CA GLY A 267 -27.27 18.35 -7.28
C GLY A 267 -26.11 17.38 -7.01
N CYS A 268 -26.38 16.08 -6.89
CA CYS A 268 -25.33 15.06 -6.78
C CYS A 268 -24.45 14.99 -8.04
N SER A 269 -25.00 15.32 -9.21
CA SER A 269 -24.27 15.34 -10.49
C SER A 269 -23.77 16.74 -10.85
N ASP A 270 -24.51 17.79 -10.51
CA ASP A 270 -24.14 19.19 -10.76
C ASP A 270 -24.32 20.04 -9.48
N PRO A 271 -23.23 20.37 -8.76
CA PRO A 271 -23.29 21.14 -7.53
C PRO A 271 -23.92 22.53 -7.66
N SER A 272 -23.95 23.13 -8.87
CA SER A 272 -24.55 24.46 -9.09
C SER A 272 -26.07 24.44 -8.90
N VAL A 273 -26.70 23.27 -9.07
CA VAL A 273 -28.15 23.09 -8.98
C VAL A 273 -28.65 23.14 -7.53
N TYR A 274 -27.76 22.95 -6.53
CA TYR A 274 -28.13 23.10 -5.11
C TYR A 274 -28.61 24.51 -4.76
N GLU A 275 -28.20 25.55 -5.50
CA GLU A 275 -28.69 26.91 -5.31
C GLU A 275 -30.16 27.03 -5.72
N LYS A 276 -30.55 26.44 -6.85
CA LYS A 276 -31.95 26.40 -7.30
C LYS A 276 -32.83 25.61 -6.34
N ALA A 277 -32.34 24.45 -5.88
CA ALA A 277 -33.02 23.64 -4.87
C ALA A 277 -33.25 24.43 -3.58
N ARG A 278 -32.22 25.16 -3.10
CA ARG A 278 -32.31 26.03 -1.92
C ARG A 278 -33.43 27.06 -2.09
N GLU A 279 -33.46 27.77 -3.21
CA GLU A 279 -34.42 28.84 -3.44
C GLU A 279 -35.88 28.33 -3.44
N HIS A 280 -36.13 27.18 -4.08
CA HIS A 280 -37.45 26.55 -4.03
C HIS A 280 -37.85 26.12 -2.61
N PHE A 281 -36.93 25.55 -1.82
CA PHE A 281 -37.21 25.25 -0.41
C PHE A 281 -37.45 26.51 0.44
N ARG A 282 -36.76 27.63 0.15
CA ARG A 282 -37.00 28.93 0.81
C ARG A 282 -38.43 29.40 0.58
N LEU A 283 -38.85 29.43 -0.69
CA LEU A 283 -40.17 29.88 -1.11
C LEU A 283 -41.27 28.97 -0.57
N ALA A 284 -41.05 27.65 -0.56
CA ALA A 284 -41.97 26.70 0.08
C ALA A 284 -42.13 27.00 1.58
N ARG A 285 -41.02 27.26 2.29
CA ARG A 285 -41.04 27.59 3.72
C ARG A 285 -41.78 28.90 4.01
N GLU A 286 -41.55 29.93 3.19
CA GLU A 286 -42.22 31.24 3.32
C GLU A 286 -43.72 31.17 3.05
N LEU A 287 -44.14 30.44 2.02
CA LEU A 287 -45.56 30.21 1.73
C LEU A 287 -46.20 29.40 2.85
N LEU A 288 -45.54 28.35 3.34
CA LEU A 288 -46.05 27.52 4.43
C LEU A 288 -46.38 28.32 5.70
N THR A 289 -45.59 29.35 6.04
CA THR A 289 -45.88 30.23 7.20
C THR A 289 -47.12 31.11 7.04
N LYS A 290 -47.61 31.31 5.81
CA LYS A 290 -48.77 32.15 5.48
C LYS A 290 -50.08 31.36 5.37
N LEU A 291 -50.02 30.02 5.37
CA LEU A 291 -51.18 29.16 5.16
C LEU A 291 -51.88 28.80 6.49
N ASP A 292 -53.21 28.95 6.52
CA ASP A 292 -54.04 28.56 7.66
C ASP A 292 -53.99 27.04 7.95
N SER A 293 -54.36 26.65 9.17
CA SER A 293 -54.18 25.29 9.75
C SER A 293 -55.22 24.25 9.33
N SER A 294 -55.80 24.36 8.13
CA SER A 294 -56.65 23.31 7.56
C SER A 294 -55.82 22.09 7.16
N ALA A 295 -55.79 21.09 8.04
CA ALA A 295 -54.97 19.89 7.94
C ALA A 295 -55.24 19.02 6.68
N SER A 296 -56.39 19.17 6.02
CA SER A 296 -56.83 18.29 4.94
C SER A 296 -56.16 18.50 3.58
N LEU A 297 -55.42 19.61 3.37
CA LEU A 297 -54.73 19.92 2.10
C LEU A 297 -53.20 20.08 2.27
N ARG A 298 -52.66 19.84 3.47
CA ARG A 298 -51.23 19.99 3.77
C ARG A 298 -50.46 18.74 3.35
N CYS A 299 -49.95 18.74 2.12
CA CYS A 299 -49.14 17.65 1.59
C CYS A 299 -47.62 17.82 1.76
N VAL A 300 -47.14 18.76 2.60
CA VAL A 300 -45.71 19.05 2.78
C VAL A 300 -45.21 18.60 4.15
N ASP A 301 -44.09 17.86 4.19
CA ASP A 301 -43.42 17.43 5.42
C ASP A 301 -42.47 18.53 5.92
N GLU A 302 -42.86 19.21 7.01
CA GLU A 302 -42.12 20.34 7.58
C GLU A 302 -40.73 19.94 8.10
N GLN A 303 -40.59 18.74 8.66
CA GLN A 303 -39.31 18.24 9.18
C GLN A 303 -38.34 17.96 8.03
N ARG A 304 -38.84 17.32 6.97
CA ARG A 304 -38.04 17.02 5.78
C ARG A 304 -37.65 18.30 5.04
N LEU A 305 -38.56 19.27 4.91
CA LEU A 305 -38.26 20.59 4.35
C LEU A 305 -37.14 21.31 5.13
N ALA A 306 -37.21 21.30 6.46
CA ALA A 306 -36.16 21.89 7.31
C ALA A 306 -34.81 21.17 7.13
N GLY A 307 -34.83 19.84 6.98
CA GLY A 307 -33.65 19.04 6.69
C GLY A 307 -32.99 19.41 5.35
N TYR A 308 -33.78 19.46 4.27
CA TYR A 308 -33.29 19.86 2.95
C TYR A 308 -32.74 21.28 2.93
N TRP A 309 -33.44 22.23 3.55
CA TRP A 309 -32.97 23.61 3.67
C TRP A 309 -31.59 23.70 4.32
N ASN A 310 -31.38 23.02 5.45
CA ASN A 310 -30.10 23.00 6.15
C ASN A 310 -28.98 22.32 5.35
N ALA A 311 -29.30 21.24 4.64
CA ALA A 311 -28.36 20.56 3.75
C ALA A 311 -27.91 21.48 2.60
N CYS A 312 -28.86 22.10 1.89
CA CYS A 312 -28.57 23.06 0.83
C CYS A 312 -27.75 24.26 1.31
N LYS A 313 -28.02 24.78 2.51
CA LYS A 313 -27.26 25.88 3.13
C LYS A 313 -25.80 25.49 3.39
N THR A 314 -25.58 24.25 3.82
CA THR A 314 -24.22 23.73 4.04
C THR A 314 -23.46 23.55 2.73
N LEU A 315 -24.14 23.04 1.69
CA LEU A 315 -23.55 22.73 0.38
C LEU A 315 -23.26 23.98 -0.46
N THR A 316 -24.16 24.96 -0.49
CA THR A 316 -24.00 26.21 -1.27
C THR A 316 -23.16 27.26 -0.53
N GLY A 317 -23.00 27.10 0.77
CA GLY A 317 -22.15 27.93 1.61
C GLY A 317 -22.62 29.38 1.85
N ALA A 318 -23.85 29.69 1.46
CA ALA A 318 -24.48 30.97 1.73
C ALA A 318 -24.82 31.13 3.23
N SER A 319 -24.32 32.20 3.83
CA SER A 319 -24.66 32.62 5.19
C SER A 319 -25.70 33.73 5.11
N ASP A 320 -26.94 33.47 5.54
CA ASP A 320 -27.92 34.55 5.69
C ASP A 320 -27.48 35.45 6.86
N PRO A 321 -27.38 36.78 6.68
CA PRO A 321 -26.91 37.69 7.74
C PRO A 321 -27.88 37.84 8.92
N ASN A 322 -29.10 37.28 8.85
CA ASN A 322 -30.17 37.51 9.83
C ASN A 322 -30.55 36.31 10.73
N GLU A 323 -29.87 35.16 10.67
CA GLU A 323 -30.15 34.03 11.57
C GLU A 323 -29.08 33.89 12.67
N SER A 324 -29.38 34.42 13.86
CA SER A 324 -28.54 34.41 15.07
C SER A 324 -28.45 33.04 15.79
N GLN A 325 -28.70 31.93 15.09
CA GLN A 325 -28.60 30.57 15.66
C GLN A 325 -27.94 29.62 14.65
N HIS A 326 -26.62 29.74 14.48
CA HIS A 326 -25.87 28.64 13.88
C HIS A 326 -25.84 27.48 14.87
N THR A 327 -26.37 26.32 14.47
CA THR A 327 -26.16 25.06 15.17
C THR A 327 -24.64 24.81 15.36
N PRO A 328 -24.20 24.11 16.42
CA PRO A 328 -22.78 23.85 16.67
C PRO A 328 -22.04 23.26 15.45
N TYR A 329 -22.73 22.40 14.69
CA TYR A 329 -22.25 21.85 13.43
C TYR A 329 -22.03 22.91 12.35
N GLY A 330 -22.98 23.84 12.17
CA GLY A 330 -22.87 24.91 11.20
C GLY A 330 -21.71 25.87 11.49
N GLN A 331 -21.41 26.11 12.77
CA GLN A 331 -20.28 26.93 13.20
C GLN A 331 -18.94 26.26 12.85
N ILE A 332 -18.79 24.98 13.15
CA ILE A 332 -17.56 24.22 12.86
C ILE A 332 -17.31 24.09 11.36
N SER A 333 -18.34 23.78 10.58
CA SER A 333 -18.23 23.74 9.11
C SER A 333 -17.87 25.10 8.52
N CYS A 334 -18.37 26.20 9.10
CA CYS A 334 -17.99 27.57 8.72
C CYS A 334 -16.51 27.86 9.04
N PHE A 335 -16.03 27.49 10.23
CA PHE A 335 -14.61 27.66 10.59
C PHE A 335 -13.67 26.86 9.70
N MET A 336 -14.04 25.61 9.37
CA MET A 336 -13.29 24.75 8.44
C MET A 336 -13.21 25.33 7.03
N ARG A 337 -14.29 25.95 6.54
CA ARG A 337 -14.32 26.60 5.21
C ARG A 337 -13.52 27.90 5.18
N ASN A 338 -13.63 28.71 6.23
CA ASN A 338 -12.97 30.01 6.30
C ASN A 338 -11.50 29.91 6.75
N HIS A 339 -10.96 28.69 6.88
CA HIS A 339 -9.60 28.41 7.38
C HIS A 339 -9.29 29.04 8.75
N ASN A 340 -10.31 29.28 9.57
CA ASN A 340 -10.15 29.88 10.89
C ASN A 340 -9.92 28.79 11.94
N PHE A 341 -8.71 28.24 11.94
CA PHE A 341 -8.33 27.16 12.86
C PHE A 341 -8.26 27.59 14.33
N GLY A 342 -8.06 28.89 14.60
CA GLY A 342 -8.10 29.43 15.96
C GLY A 342 -9.49 29.31 16.59
N ALA A 343 -10.51 29.79 15.87
CA ALA A 343 -11.91 29.67 16.31
C ALA A 343 -12.38 28.20 16.37
N LEU A 344 -11.85 27.34 15.50
CA LEU A 344 -12.12 25.90 15.51
C LEU A 344 -11.60 25.22 16.79
N ILE A 345 -10.37 25.54 17.20
CA ILE A 345 -9.78 25.00 18.43
C ILE A 345 -10.58 25.46 19.66
N GLU A 346 -10.92 26.75 19.74
CA GLU A 346 -11.74 27.28 20.83
C GLU A 346 -13.14 26.62 20.89
N ALA A 347 -13.75 26.35 19.73
CA ALA A 347 -15.02 25.65 19.65
C ALA A 347 -14.92 24.21 20.18
N PHE A 348 -13.88 23.47 19.83
CA PHE A 348 -13.66 22.12 20.37
C PHE A 348 -13.30 22.12 21.86
N ILE A 349 -12.53 23.10 22.35
CA ILE A 349 -12.26 23.25 23.78
C ILE A 349 -13.55 23.51 24.56
N ARG A 350 -14.43 24.38 24.04
CA ARG A 350 -15.73 24.64 24.64
C ARG A 350 -16.63 23.40 24.62
N ASP A 351 -16.61 22.67 23.51
CA ASP A 351 -17.39 21.44 23.34
C ASP A 351 -16.88 20.27 24.19
N ASN A 352 -15.62 20.23 24.59
CA ASN A 352 -15.12 19.27 25.57
C ASN A 352 -15.80 19.43 26.94
N VAL A 353 -16.34 20.61 27.25
CA VAL A 353 -17.11 20.88 28.47
C VAL A 353 -18.60 20.63 28.25
N THR A 354 -19.16 21.06 27.11
CA THR A 354 -20.60 20.97 26.85
C THR A 354 -21.07 19.62 26.30
N LEU A 355 -20.15 18.79 25.76
CA LEU A 355 -20.42 17.50 25.12
C LEU A 355 -21.56 17.54 24.10
N SER A 356 -21.67 18.66 23.38
CA SER A 356 -22.75 18.91 22.43
C SER A 356 -22.55 18.25 21.07
N LEU A 357 -21.31 17.90 20.70
CA LEU A 357 -21.00 17.22 19.44
C LEU A 357 -20.82 15.71 19.61
N PRO A 358 -21.44 14.89 18.74
CA PRO A 358 -21.17 13.46 18.65
C PRO A 358 -19.72 13.15 18.27
N ASN A 359 -19.19 12.07 18.85
CA ASN A 359 -17.83 11.62 18.57
C ASN A 359 -17.60 11.25 17.10
N SER A 360 -18.62 10.76 16.39
CA SER A 360 -18.54 10.48 14.96
C SER A 360 -18.24 11.73 14.13
N PHE A 361 -18.82 12.87 14.50
CA PHE A 361 -18.56 14.15 13.84
C PHE A 361 -17.14 14.65 14.13
N ARG A 362 -16.68 14.56 15.39
CA ARG A 362 -15.30 14.90 15.76
C ARG A 362 -14.28 14.07 14.99
N HIS A 363 -14.53 12.76 14.86
CA HIS A 363 -13.67 11.86 14.09
C HIS A 363 -13.65 12.20 12.60
N SER A 364 -14.79 12.58 12.01
CA SER A 364 -14.87 13.03 10.62
C SER A 364 -14.01 14.26 10.37
N ILE A 365 -14.06 15.27 11.25
CA ILE A 365 -13.24 16.48 11.15
C ILE A 365 -11.75 16.15 11.32
N GLN A 366 -11.41 15.25 12.25
CA GLN A 366 -10.04 14.78 12.44
C GLN A 366 -9.48 14.11 11.16
N LEU A 367 -10.26 13.22 10.54
CA LEU A 367 -9.86 12.56 9.29
C LEU A 367 -9.69 13.56 8.14
N GLU A 368 -10.58 14.55 8.04
CA GLU A 368 -10.46 15.60 7.02
C GLU A 368 -9.18 16.43 7.21
N LEU A 369 -8.86 16.82 8.45
CA LEU A 369 -7.63 17.54 8.78
C LEU A 369 -6.38 16.67 8.53
N LEU A 370 -6.43 15.38 8.88
CA LEU A 370 -5.34 14.43 8.63
C LEU A 370 -5.10 14.25 7.13
N HIS A 371 -6.17 14.13 6.34
CA HIS A 371 -6.07 14.03 4.89
C HIS A 371 -5.48 15.31 4.28
N LYS A 372 -5.90 16.50 4.74
CA LYS A 372 -5.29 17.79 4.33
C LYS A 372 -3.81 17.91 4.73
N LEU A 373 -3.43 17.37 5.89
CA LEU A 373 -2.03 17.31 6.34
C LEU A 373 -1.19 16.35 5.49
N GLN A 374 -1.74 15.19 5.11
CA GLN A 374 -1.06 14.22 4.25
C GLN A 374 -0.84 14.74 2.81
N GLN A 375 -1.67 15.68 2.36
CA GLN A 375 -1.50 16.36 1.07
C GLN A 375 -0.47 17.50 1.12
N GLY A 376 -0.06 17.94 2.32
CA GLY A 376 1.06 18.86 2.53
C GLY A 376 2.34 18.11 2.90
N THR A 377 3.49 18.51 2.35
CA THR A 377 4.82 17.95 2.64
C THR A 377 5.33 18.29 4.05
N VAL A 378 4.59 17.99 5.12
CA VAL A 378 5.14 17.98 6.48
C VAL A 378 4.36 17.01 7.34
N CYS A 379 4.91 15.80 7.51
CA CYS A 379 4.96 15.01 8.75
C CYS A 379 5.10 13.51 8.43
N ASN A 380 6.31 13.13 8.02
CA ASN A 380 6.77 11.77 8.23
C ASN A 380 7.48 11.72 9.59
N ARG A 381 6.95 10.86 10.47
CA ARG A 381 7.61 10.23 11.63
C ARG A 381 7.70 11.03 12.94
N LEU A 382 6.85 10.63 13.89
CA LEU A 382 6.92 10.91 15.33
C LEU A 382 7.86 9.93 16.05
N GLU A 383 9.09 9.74 15.56
CA GLU A 383 10.10 8.87 16.22
C GLU A 383 11.31 9.65 16.75
N ASP A 384 11.33 10.98 16.59
CA ASP A 384 12.51 11.78 16.87
C ASP A 384 12.60 12.22 18.34
N VAL A 385 13.76 12.00 18.98
CA VAL A 385 14.05 12.43 20.37
C VAL A 385 13.85 13.95 20.50
N SER A 386 14.07 14.70 19.41
CA SER A 386 13.80 16.14 19.30
C SER A 386 12.32 16.49 19.47
N LEU A 387 11.40 15.68 18.93
CA LEU A 387 9.95 15.83 19.04
C LEU A 387 9.44 15.41 20.41
N ALA A 388 9.99 14.35 21.01
CA ALA A 388 9.68 13.98 22.38
C ALA A 388 10.08 15.09 23.38
N VAL A 389 11.22 15.75 23.17
CA VAL A 389 11.65 16.94 23.93
C VAL A 389 10.74 18.15 23.66
N MET A 390 10.25 18.34 22.43
CA MET A 390 9.32 19.41 22.08
C MET A 390 7.93 19.23 22.73
N VAL A 391 7.38 18.01 22.71
CA VAL A 391 6.08 17.69 23.33
C VAL A 391 6.18 17.74 24.85
N SER A 392 7.26 17.22 25.44
CA SER A 392 7.49 17.25 26.88
C SER A 392 7.92 18.62 27.42
N SER A 393 8.27 19.58 26.56
CA SER A 393 8.49 20.99 26.96
C SER A 393 7.23 21.85 26.83
N HIS A 394 6.15 21.30 26.28
CA HIS A 394 4.88 22.01 26.14
C HIS A 394 4.18 22.17 27.50
N LYS A 395 3.87 23.41 27.86
CA LYS A 395 3.34 23.78 29.18
C LYS A 395 2.10 22.98 29.60
N LEU A 396 1.13 22.81 28.69
CA LEU A 396 -0.11 22.06 28.95
C LEU A 396 0.13 20.57 29.18
N PHE A 397 1.11 19.97 28.51
CA PHE A 397 1.43 18.56 28.69
C PHE A 397 2.09 18.32 30.05
N MET A 398 2.96 19.24 30.47
CA MET A 398 3.64 19.20 31.77
C MET A 398 2.73 19.55 32.95
N GLU A 399 1.65 20.31 32.73
CA GLU A 399 0.64 20.61 33.76
C GLU A 399 -0.35 19.44 33.98
N LEU A 400 -0.48 18.51 33.02
CA LEU A 400 -1.37 17.35 33.10
C LEU A 400 -0.71 16.12 33.75
N LEU A 401 0.62 16.05 33.76
CA LEU A 401 1.40 14.95 34.33
C LEU A 401 1.65 15.15 35.82
N GLN A 402 1.60 14.07 36.59
CA GLN A 402 2.02 14.12 37.99
C GLN A 402 3.56 14.22 38.10
N ASP A 403 4.06 14.85 39.18
CA ASP A 403 5.50 15.12 39.33
C ASP A 403 6.39 13.87 39.25
N GLU A 404 5.91 12.71 39.70
CA GLU A 404 6.67 11.46 39.58
C GLU A 404 6.70 10.89 38.16
N GLU A 405 5.61 11.03 37.40
CA GLU A 405 5.56 10.59 36.00
C GLU A 405 6.52 11.43 35.15
N LYS A 406 6.61 12.73 35.43
CA LYS A 406 7.58 13.65 34.84
C LYS A 406 9.02 13.24 35.12
N LYS A 407 9.33 12.84 36.36
CA LYS A 407 10.67 12.40 36.76
C LYS A 407 11.08 11.11 36.05
N ILE A 408 10.16 10.13 35.98
CA ILE A 408 10.37 8.85 35.28
C ILE A 408 10.61 9.09 33.78
N LEU A 409 9.81 9.94 33.15
CA LEU A 409 9.94 10.27 31.73
C LEU A 409 11.30 10.93 31.42
N MET A 410 11.71 11.91 32.22
CA MET A 410 13.01 12.60 32.07
C MET A 410 14.20 11.66 32.28
N GLU A 411 14.11 10.75 33.26
CA GLU A 411 15.14 9.74 33.53
C GLU A 411 15.27 8.74 32.36
N GLN A 412 14.15 8.26 31.80
CA GLN A 412 14.15 7.37 30.63
C GLN A 412 14.73 8.06 29.39
N MET A 413 14.40 9.33 29.15
CA MET A 413 14.97 10.14 28.06
C MET A 413 16.47 10.38 28.21
N ARG A 414 16.95 10.60 29.44
CA ARG A 414 18.38 10.76 29.72
C ARG A 414 19.15 9.46 29.53
N LYS A 415 18.56 8.31 29.89
CA LYS A 415 19.15 6.98 29.70
C LYS A 415 19.19 6.57 28.23
N SER A 416 18.16 6.88 27.45
CA SER A 416 18.14 6.59 26.01
C SER A 416 19.15 7.43 25.21
N SER A 417 19.58 8.59 25.73
CA SER A 417 20.48 9.53 25.04
C SER A 417 21.85 9.72 25.71
N ALA A 418 22.26 8.83 26.62
CA ALA A 418 23.47 9.04 27.42
C ALA A 418 24.76 8.96 26.57
N THR A 419 25.45 10.09 26.41
CA THR A 419 26.79 10.16 25.84
C THR A 419 27.85 10.03 26.93
N VAL A 420 28.70 9.00 26.85
CA VAL A 420 29.82 8.77 27.77
C VAL A 420 31.11 9.27 27.14
N ASN A 421 31.77 10.24 27.77
CA ASN A 421 33.09 10.72 27.32
C ASN A 421 34.19 9.82 27.88
N LEU A 422 34.87 9.08 27.00
CA LEU A 422 36.02 8.24 27.34
C LEU A 422 37.33 8.97 27.04
N SER A 423 38.35 8.80 27.88
CA SER A 423 39.70 9.35 27.61
C SER A 423 40.45 8.45 26.63
N ALA A 424 40.95 9.02 25.53
CA ALA A 424 41.80 8.34 24.55
C ALA A 424 43.30 8.40 24.89
N LYS A 425 43.70 9.18 25.91
CA LYS A 425 45.12 9.34 26.27
C LYS A 425 45.58 8.16 27.13
N PRO A 426 46.66 7.45 26.76
CA PRO A 426 47.27 6.45 27.64
C PRO A 426 47.78 7.13 28.91
N LEU A 427 47.68 6.45 30.06
CA LEU A 427 48.11 6.95 31.36
C LEU A 427 49.62 7.26 31.33
N PRO A 428 50.05 8.53 31.44
CA PRO A 428 51.46 8.87 31.58
C PRO A 428 51.87 8.54 33.02
N SER A 429 52.69 7.52 33.23
CA SER A 429 53.18 7.10 34.56
C SER A 429 54.55 7.69 34.92
N PHE A 430 55.11 8.57 34.08
CA PHE A 430 56.45 9.12 34.25
C PHE A 430 56.42 10.65 34.44
N TYR A 431 57.32 11.15 35.28
CA TYR A 431 57.52 12.59 35.53
C TYR A 431 58.29 13.24 34.37
N ASP A 432 57.97 14.49 34.02
CA ASP A 432 58.51 15.17 32.83
C ASP A 432 60.03 15.49 32.90
N ILE A 433 60.66 15.38 34.06
CA ILE A 433 62.10 15.65 34.25
C ILE A 433 62.73 14.60 35.17
N PRO A 434 63.15 13.44 34.65
CA PRO A 434 63.91 12.48 35.43
C PRO A 434 65.36 12.96 35.65
N ALA A 435 65.86 12.87 36.88
CA ALA A 435 67.21 13.31 37.25
C ALA A 435 68.36 12.46 36.66
N SER A 436 68.06 11.39 35.92
CA SER A 436 69.06 10.47 35.37
C SER A 436 68.91 10.32 33.86
N ALA A 437 70.05 10.34 33.16
CA ALA A 437 70.10 10.23 31.70
C ALA A 437 69.54 8.90 31.17
N SER A 438 69.69 7.81 31.93
CA SER A 438 69.15 6.49 31.56
C SER A 438 67.62 6.46 31.59
N VAL A 439 67.00 7.05 32.61
CA VAL A 439 65.54 7.16 32.71
C VAL A 439 65.00 8.11 31.64
N ASN A 440 65.72 9.20 31.34
CA ASN A 440 65.33 10.11 30.26
C ASN A 440 65.35 9.41 28.88
N ILE A 441 66.42 8.66 28.56
CA ILE A 441 66.52 7.87 27.33
C ILE A 441 65.37 6.85 27.25
N SER A 442 65.08 6.12 28.33
CA SER A 442 63.99 5.15 28.35
C SER A 442 62.60 5.79 28.24
N GLN A 443 62.40 6.99 28.81
CA GLN A 443 61.16 7.76 28.69
C GLN A 443 60.95 8.24 27.25
N LEU A 444 62.00 8.77 26.60
CA LEU A 444 61.97 9.15 25.20
C LEU A 444 61.75 7.93 24.28
N GLU A 445 62.35 6.78 24.57
CA GLU A 445 62.07 5.52 23.85
C GLU A 445 60.61 5.07 24.00
N GLN A 446 60.03 5.20 25.19
CA GLN A 446 58.62 4.90 25.41
C GLN A 446 57.69 5.89 24.69
N GLN A 447 57.99 7.19 24.75
CA GLN A 447 57.26 8.21 23.99
C GLN A 447 57.38 7.96 22.48
N LEU A 448 58.54 7.54 21.99
CA LEU A 448 58.76 7.15 20.61
C LEU A 448 57.89 5.95 20.22
N ILE A 449 57.72 4.95 21.11
CA ILE A 449 56.83 3.81 20.86
C ILE A 449 55.37 4.28 20.76
N LEU A 450 54.92 5.12 21.69
CA LEU A 450 53.52 5.57 21.79
C LEU A 450 53.13 6.63 20.76
N SER A 451 54.09 7.43 20.28
CA SER A 451 53.84 8.50 19.32
C SER A 451 53.51 7.98 17.91
N LEU A 452 52.51 8.59 17.29
CA LEU A 452 52.11 8.37 15.89
C LEU A 452 52.28 9.63 15.03
N ASP A 453 52.60 10.79 15.62
CA ASP A 453 52.84 12.03 14.87
C ASP A 453 54.25 12.01 14.25
N PRO A 454 54.40 12.10 12.91
CA PRO A 454 55.70 12.04 12.25
C PRO A 454 56.68 13.12 12.72
N ARG A 455 56.17 14.32 13.03
CA ARG A 455 57.01 15.45 13.49
C ARG A 455 57.53 15.19 14.90
N HIS A 456 56.68 14.75 15.80
CA HIS A 456 57.09 14.37 17.16
C HIS A 456 58.07 13.19 17.16
N ILE A 457 57.84 12.17 16.32
CA ILE A 457 58.77 11.04 16.13
C ILE A 457 60.16 11.54 15.69
N ARG A 458 60.21 12.45 14.71
CA ARG A 458 61.46 13.05 14.24
C ARG A 458 62.17 13.82 15.36
N GLN A 459 61.44 14.61 16.15
CA GLN A 459 62.02 15.38 17.25
C GLN A 459 62.65 14.47 18.33
N ILE A 460 61.93 13.42 18.73
CA ILE A 460 62.43 12.45 19.72
C ILE A 460 63.68 11.74 19.19
N LEU A 461 63.71 11.35 17.91
CA LEU A 461 64.88 10.70 17.32
C LEU A 461 66.10 11.62 17.23
N ILE A 462 65.93 12.90 16.93
CA ILE A 462 67.02 13.89 16.94
C ILE A 462 67.60 14.01 18.36
N GLU A 463 66.73 14.09 19.37
CA GLU A 463 67.15 14.18 20.77
C GLU A 463 67.88 12.91 21.24
N LEU A 464 67.35 11.72 20.91
CA LEU A 464 67.98 10.44 21.24
C LEU A 464 69.35 10.25 20.59
N HIS A 465 69.51 10.59 19.30
CA HIS A 465 70.81 10.55 18.61
C HIS A 465 71.80 11.59 19.16
N GLY A 466 71.30 12.71 19.71
CA GLY A 466 72.14 13.69 20.43
C GLY A 466 72.64 13.20 21.79
N MET A 467 71.95 12.23 22.40
CA MET A 467 72.29 11.69 23.73
C MET A 467 73.10 10.37 23.67
N ALA A 468 72.95 9.55 22.62
CA ALA A 468 73.68 8.30 22.47
C ALA A 468 73.88 7.89 21.00
N GLU A 469 75.10 7.43 20.67
CA GLU A 469 75.47 6.94 19.34
C GLU A 469 75.14 5.44 19.17
N ARG A 470 73.85 5.10 19.13
CA ARG A 470 73.38 3.73 18.85
C ARG A 470 72.16 3.74 17.91
N PRO A 471 71.88 2.65 17.17
CA PRO A 471 70.66 2.57 16.37
C PRO A 471 69.40 2.41 17.24
N PHE A 472 68.39 3.26 17.00
CA PHE A 472 67.11 3.25 17.74
C PHE A 472 65.97 2.55 16.99
N TRP A 473 66.21 2.08 15.76
CA TRP A 473 65.19 1.40 14.96
C TRP A 473 64.77 0.01 15.48
N ARG A 474 65.55 -0.60 16.40
CA ARG A 474 65.26 -1.91 17.04
C ARG A 474 64.64 -1.81 18.44
N VAL A 475 64.25 -0.61 18.89
CA VAL A 475 63.69 -0.39 20.23
C VAL A 475 62.42 -1.23 20.48
N ASN A 476 61.66 -1.57 19.43
CA ASN A 476 60.49 -2.42 19.53
C ASN A 476 60.59 -3.63 18.59
N SER A 477 60.47 -4.84 19.14
CA SER A 477 60.49 -6.09 18.36
C SER A 477 59.28 -6.28 17.44
N LYS A 478 58.20 -5.51 17.67
CA LYS A 478 56.97 -5.56 16.85
C LYS A 478 57.05 -4.74 15.55
N TRP A 479 58.12 -3.97 15.37
CA TRP A 479 58.34 -3.15 14.18
C TRP A 479 58.95 -3.98 13.05
N GLU A 480 58.08 -4.67 12.31
CA GLU A 480 58.46 -5.54 11.21
C GLU A 480 58.36 -4.81 9.85
N VAL A 481 59.50 -4.66 9.19
CA VAL A 481 59.59 -4.18 7.81
C VAL A 481 59.92 -5.37 6.88
N PRO A 482 59.28 -5.50 5.70
CA PRO A 482 59.59 -6.56 4.75
C PRO A 482 61.08 -6.62 4.41
N VAL A 483 61.65 -7.84 4.39
CA VAL A 483 63.07 -8.10 4.09
C VAL A 483 63.53 -7.49 2.76
N ASP A 484 62.62 -7.39 1.80
CA ASP A 484 62.81 -6.76 0.49
C ASP A 484 63.24 -5.27 0.59
N TYR A 485 62.80 -4.58 1.64
CA TYR A 485 63.06 -3.17 1.88
C TYR A 485 64.13 -2.93 2.92
N VAL A 486 64.25 -3.82 3.91
CA VAL A 486 65.24 -3.72 4.99
C VAL A 486 66.65 -3.52 4.44
N ASN A 487 67.06 -4.31 3.45
CA ASN A 487 68.41 -4.21 2.87
C ASN A 487 68.67 -2.86 2.19
N VAL A 488 67.64 -2.25 1.58
CA VAL A 488 67.75 -0.95 0.91
C VAL A 488 67.80 0.19 1.94
N ILE A 489 67.01 0.08 3.00
CA ILE A 489 66.97 1.07 4.09
C ILE A 489 68.28 1.04 4.89
N LEU A 490 68.80 -0.15 5.22
CA LEU A 490 70.04 -0.29 5.98
C LEU A 490 71.29 0.18 5.22
N ALA A 491 71.22 0.33 3.89
CA ALA A 491 72.29 0.87 3.06
C ALA A 491 72.46 2.40 3.20
N ILE A 492 71.56 3.10 3.89
CA ILE A 492 71.65 4.54 4.15
C ILE A 492 72.82 4.80 5.13
N LYS A 493 73.74 5.68 4.74
CA LYS A 493 74.94 6.02 5.53
C LYS A 493 74.66 6.83 6.78
N ASP A 494 73.69 7.76 6.71
CA ASP A 494 73.30 8.58 7.85
C ASP A 494 72.42 7.78 8.82
N ASN A 495 72.85 7.67 10.08
CA ASN A 495 72.18 6.87 11.10
C ASN A 495 70.80 7.46 11.47
N LEU A 496 70.67 8.78 11.54
CA LEU A 496 69.40 9.44 11.88
C LEU A 496 68.36 9.24 10.78
N THR A 497 68.72 9.51 9.53
CA THR A 497 67.82 9.32 8.38
C THR A 497 67.44 7.86 8.20
N ARG A 498 68.38 6.93 8.39
CA ARG A 498 68.11 5.49 8.36
C ARG A 498 67.06 5.08 9.39
N ASP A 499 67.25 5.50 10.64
CA ASP A 499 66.36 5.14 11.74
C ASP A 499 64.97 5.77 11.56
N LEU A 500 64.92 7.03 11.10
CA LEU A 500 63.68 7.73 10.82
C LEU A 500 62.88 7.06 9.70
N VAL A 501 63.50 6.72 8.57
CA VAL A 501 62.84 6.00 7.47
C VAL A 501 62.33 4.63 7.92
N TYR A 502 63.15 3.87 8.66
CA TYR A 502 62.74 2.56 9.17
C TYR A 502 61.54 2.67 10.11
N ILE A 503 61.57 3.60 11.07
CA ILE A 503 60.51 3.75 12.08
C ILE A 503 59.21 4.26 11.46
N LEU A 504 59.27 5.25 10.56
CA LEU A 504 58.08 5.75 9.86
C LEU A 504 57.45 4.65 9.01
N MET A 505 58.26 3.86 8.28
CA MET A 505 57.76 2.75 7.48
C MET A 505 57.16 1.64 8.35
N ALA A 506 57.86 1.23 9.42
CA ALA A 506 57.39 0.18 10.32
C ALA A 506 56.10 0.58 11.04
N LYS A 507 56.01 1.81 11.55
CA LYS A 507 54.79 2.34 12.18
C LYS A 507 53.65 2.46 11.18
N GLY A 508 53.90 2.96 9.97
CA GLY A 508 52.87 3.04 8.94
C GLY A 508 52.33 1.67 8.52
N LEU A 509 53.20 0.66 8.34
CA LEU A 509 52.80 -0.73 8.09
C LEU A 509 52.01 -1.33 9.27
N HIS A 510 52.41 -1.02 10.50
CA HIS A 510 51.68 -1.43 11.69
C HIS A 510 50.29 -0.77 11.75
N CYS A 511 50.18 0.54 11.48
CA CYS A 511 48.91 1.26 11.40
C CYS A 511 47.98 0.65 10.34
N ILE A 512 48.50 0.26 9.17
CA ILE A 512 47.73 -0.46 8.14
C ILE A 512 47.21 -1.80 8.66
N SER A 513 48.02 -2.54 9.43
CA SER A 513 47.61 -3.84 9.98
C SER A 513 46.46 -3.74 10.98
N ILE A 514 46.38 -2.63 11.73
CA ILE A 514 45.31 -2.33 12.68
C ILE A 514 44.15 -1.51 12.07
N LYS A 515 44.19 -1.26 10.75
CA LYS A 515 43.22 -0.44 10.00
C LYS A 515 43.17 1.05 10.37
N ASP A 516 44.22 1.59 10.97
CA ASP A 516 44.37 3.03 11.20
C ASP A 516 44.99 3.71 9.97
N PHE A 517 44.18 3.87 8.93
CA PHE A 517 44.64 4.43 7.66
C PHE A 517 44.96 5.93 7.74
N ALA A 518 44.38 6.65 8.70
CA ALA A 518 44.58 8.09 8.86
C ALA A 518 46.02 8.40 9.29
N HIS A 519 46.49 7.75 10.35
CA HIS A 519 47.88 7.91 10.80
C HIS A 519 48.87 7.24 9.85
N ALA A 520 48.51 6.09 9.25
CA ALA A 520 49.37 5.45 8.23
C ALA A 520 49.67 6.40 7.06
N ARG A 521 48.65 7.13 6.56
CA ARG A 521 48.81 8.11 5.50
C ARG A 521 49.75 9.25 5.91
N GLN A 522 49.58 9.81 7.10
CA GLN A 522 50.46 10.88 7.61
C GLN A 522 51.92 10.41 7.71
N LEU A 523 52.16 9.22 8.26
CA LEU A 523 53.49 8.61 8.40
C LEU A 523 54.14 8.34 7.05
N PHE A 524 53.39 7.76 6.09
CA PHE A 524 53.91 7.46 4.75
C PHE A 524 54.15 8.72 3.92
N THR A 525 53.30 9.74 3.99
CA THR A 525 53.53 11.03 3.32
C THR A 525 54.79 11.70 3.85
N ALA A 526 54.96 11.78 5.18
CA ALA A 526 56.17 12.35 5.78
C ALA A 526 57.44 11.56 5.39
N CYS A 527 57.36 10.23 5.32
CA CYS A 527 58.47 9.40 4.87
C CYS A 527 58.77 9.58 3.37
N LEU A 528 57.74 9.76 2.53
CA LEU A 528 57.89 10.02 1.10
C LEU A 528 58.56 11.37 0.84
N GLU A 529 58.15 12.41 1.57
CA GLU A 529 58.77 13.74 1.51
C GLU A 529 60.27 13.65 1.84
N LEU A 530 60.62 12.99 2.96
CA LEU A 530 62.01 12.80 3.37
C LEU A 530 62.85 12.06 2.33
N VAL A 531 62.32 10.98 1.77
CA VAL A 531 63.06 10.10 0.85
C VAL A 531 63.22 10.71 -0.54
N THR A 532 62.30 11.59 -0.95
CA THR A 532 62.33 12.26 -2.26
C THR A 532 63.61 13.07 -2.45
N GLU A 533 64.23 13.54 -1.37
CA GLU A 533 65.44 14.37 -1.41
C GLU A 533 66.71 13.58 -1.77
N PHE A 534 66.78 12.27 -1.48
CA PHE A 534 68.06 11.53 -1.56
C PHE A 534 68.01 10.15 -2.25
N SER A 535 66.84 9.53 -2.44
CA SER A 535 66.78 8.17 -3.02
C SER A 535 65.56 7.95 -3.92
N PRO A 536 65.72 7.91 -5.26
CA PRO A 536 64.62 7.62 -6.18
C PRO A 536 64.08 6.19 -6.02
N LYS A 537 64.93 5.25 -5.60
CA LYS A 537 64.54 3.84 -5.35
C LYS A 537 63.58 3.74 -4.17
N LEU A 538 63.94 4.34 -3.03
CA LEU A 538 63.07 4.35 -1.85
C LEU A 538 61.83 5.22 -2.08
N ARG A 539 61.94 6.30 -2.87
CA ARG A 539 60.78 7.13 -3.26
C ARG A 539 59.73 6.28 -3.95
N GLN A 540 60.14 5.44 -4.92
CA GLN A 540 59.21 4.55 -5.60
C GLN A 540 58.63 3.48 -4.66
N VAL A 541 59.43 2.94 -3.73
CA VAL A 541 58.91 2.01 -2.69
C VAL A 541 57.82 2.67 -1.86
N MET A 542 58.04 3.91 -1.41
CA MET A 542 57.03 4.65 -0.64
C MET A 542 55.78 4.98 -1.46
N LEU A 543 55.92 5.33 -2.75
CA LEU A 543 54.77 5.53 -3.64
C LEU A 543 53.93 4.24 -3.78
N ASN A 544 54.57 3.09 -3.90
CA ASN A 544 53.87 1.80 -4.01
C ASN A 544 53.15 1.42 -2.71
N GLU A 545 53.78 1.64 -1.54
CA GLU A 545 53.17 1.36 -0.23
C GLU A 545 52.05 2.36 0.09
N LEU A 546 52.17 3.62 -0.34
CA LEU A 546 51.10 4.62 -0.22
C LEU A 546 49.89 4.22 -1.08
N LEU A 547 50.12 3.80 -2.33
CA LEU A 547 49.08 3.28 -3.22
C LEU A 547 48.39 2.06 -2.59
N LEU A 548 49.16 1.10 -2.08
CA LEU A 548 48.62 -0.09 -1.42
C LEU A 548 47.78 0.27 -0.19
N MET A 549 48.23 1.26 0.60
CA MET A 549 47.49 1.77 1.75
C MET A 549 46.14 2.36 1.35
N GLU A 550 46.11 3.21 0.32
CA GLU A 550 44.85 3.81 -0.17
C GLU A 550 43.89 2.77 -0.74
N VAL A 551 44.40 1.79 -1.49
CA VAL A 551 43.61 0.64 -1.97
C VAL A 551 43.02 -0.10 -0.77
N ARG A 552 43.81 -0.43 0.25
CA ARG A 552 43.33 -1.11 1.47
C ARG A 552 42.33 -0.28 2.27
N ALA A 553 42.52 1.04 2.36
CA ALA A 553 41.60 1.93 3.04
C ALA A 553 40.24 1.96 2.34
N HIS A 554 40.23 2.06 1.02
CA HIS A 554 39.00 2.03 0.23
C HIS A 554 38.34 0.65 0.28
N GLU A 555 39.11 -0.44 0.18
CA GLU A 555 38.58 -1.79 0.31
C GLU A 555 38.01 -2.04 1.72
N ALA A 556 38.68 -1.57 2.78
CA ALA A 556 38.18 -1.70 4.15
C ALA A 556 36.89 -0.92 4.38
N GLY A 557 36.81 0.33 3.90
CA GLY A 557 35.57 1.11 3.95
C GLY A 557 34.41 0.43 3.22
N ALA A 558 34.68 -0.17 2.06
CA ALA A 558 33.68 -0.96 1.35
C ALA A 558 33.28 -2.25 2.09
N ALA A 559 34.14 -2.80 2.96
CA ALA A 559 33.79 -3.97 3.78
C ALA A 559 32.89 -3.58 4.96
N GLU A 560 32.95 -2.32 5.39
CA GLU A 560 32.09 -1.72 6.42
C GLU A 560 30.76 -1.20 5.85
N GLY A 561 30.50 -1.40 4.54
CA GLY A 561 29.24 -1.06 3.89
C GLY A 561 29.26 0.21 3.02
N ASN A 562 30.42 0.85 2.83
CA ASN A 562 30.52 1.98 1.90
C ASN A 562 30.43 1.51 0.44
N THR A 563 29.41 1.96 -0.29
CA THR A 563 29.20 1.61 -1.71
C THR A 563 29.69 2.67 -2.69
N GLU A 564 30.38 3.72 -2.22
CA GLU A 564 30.94 4.77 -3.08
C GLU A 564 32.02 4.21 -4.02
N ARG A 565 31.91 4.54 -5.31
CA ARG A 565 32.88 4.13 -6.33
C ARG A 565 34.26 4.75 -6.03
N PRO A 566 35.38 4.05 -6.31
CA PRO A 566 36.71 4.59 -6.08
C PRO A 566 36.95 5.88 -6.87
N PRO A 567 37.74 6.80 -6.31
CA PRO A 567 38.11 8.02 -7.03
C PRO A 567 38.91 7.67 -8.30
N PRO A 568 38.66 8.36 -9.43
CA PRO A 568 39.27 8.03 -10.71
C PRO A 568 40.80 8.19 -10.71
N ASP A 569 41.32 9.08 -9.85
CA ASP A 569 42.76 9.23 -9.61
C ASP A 569 43.39 7.94 -9.06
N LEU A 570 42.75 7.31 -8.07
CA LEU A 570 43.25 6.06 -7.48
C LEU A 570 43.26 4.95 -8.54
N VAL A 571 42.19 4.80 -9.31
CA VAL A 571 42.12 3.82 -10.41
C VAL A 571 43.24 4.06 -11.42
N SER A 572 43.48 5.31 -11.79
CA SER A 572 44.55 5.68 -12.73
C SER A 572 45.95 5.40 -12.19
N ARG A 573 46.20 5.62 -10.89
CA ARG A 573 47.46 5.26 -10.23
C ARG A 573 47.69 3.76 -10.15
N VAL A 574 46.64 2.96 -9.92
CA VAL A 574 46.75 1.49 -9.97
C VAL A 574 47.08 1.02 -11.39
N ARG A 575 46.43 1.57 -12.43
CA ARG A 575 46.76 1.29 -13.84
C ARG A 575 48.22 1.67 -14.15
N GLY A 576 48.62 2.87 -13.75
CA GLY A 576 49.99 3.37 -13.88
C GLY A 576 51.00 2.42 -13.26
N TYR A 577 50.75 1.94 -12.02
CA TYR A 577 51.61 0.96 -11.34
C TYR A 577 51.74 -0.36 -12.12
N LEU A 578 50.63 -0.89 -12.65
CA LEU A 578 50.64 -2.12 -13.43
C LEU A 578 51.38 -1.96 -14.77
N GLU A 579 51.46 -0.76 -15.33
CA GLU A 579 52.24 -0.47 -16.55
C GLU A 579 53.73 -0.20 -16.30
N MET A 580 54.15 0.01 -15.05
CA MET A 580 55.53 0.39 -14.73
C MET A 580 56.53 -0.68 -15.14
N ARG A 581 57.48 -0.31 -16.01
CA ARG A 581 58.62 -1.15 -16.43
C ARG A 581 59.87 -0.75 -15.64
N ILE A 582 59.96 -1.16 -14.38
CA ILE A 582 61.18 -0.96 -13.59
C ILE A 582 61.75 -2.32 -13.18
N HIS A 583 62.91 -2.66 -13.73
CA HIS A 583 63.57 -3.96 -13.53
C HIS A 583 64.39 -4.03 -12.22
N ASP A 584 64.73 -2.89 -11.61
CA ASP A 584 65.70 -2.80 -10.48
C ASP A 584 65.06 -2.54 -9.09
N LEU A 585 63.72 -2.56 -9.00
CA LEU A 585 62.98 -2.34 -7.76
C LEU A 585 62.56 -3.67 -7.12
N PRO A 586 62.73 -3.88 -5.80
CA PRO A 586 62.14 -5.02 -5.12
C PRO A 586 60.62 -4.86 -5.05
N LEU A 587 59.90 -5.41 -6.03
CA LEU A 587 58.45 -5.36 -6.11
C LEU A 587 57.86 -6.47 -5.22
N ARG A 588 57.13 -6.08 -4.17
CA ARG A 588 56.38 -7.05 -3.37
C ARG A 588 55.22 -7.60 -4.19
N GLN A 589 55.15 -8.93 -4.30
CA GLN A 589 54.06 -9.62 -5.02
C GLN A 589 52.67 -9.25 -4.48
N ILE A 590 52.56 -8.90 -3.19
CA ILE A 590 51.30 -8.52 -2.55
C ILE A 590 50.71 -7.22 -3.12
N VAL A 591 51.54 -6.28 -3.60
CA VAL A 591 51.05 -5.02 -4.16
C VAL A 591 50.32 -5.30 -5.47
N GLY A 592 50.90 -6.13 -6.34
CA GLY A 592 50.26 -6.53 -7.59
C GLY A 592 48.99 -7.37 -7.37
N GLU A 593 49.00 -8.26 -6.38
CA GLU A 593 47.82 -9.03 -5.97
C GLU A 593 46.64 -8.12 -5.59
N GLU A 594 46.86 -7.17 -4.68
CA GLU A 594 45.81 -6.28 -4.15
C GLU A 594 45.31 -5.30 -5.20
N CYS A 595 46.19 -4.83 -6.09
CA CYS A 595 45.81 -4.00 -7.25
C CYS A 595 44.86 -4.75 -8.20
N VAL A 596 45.15 -6.02 -8.49
CA VAL A 596 44.30 -6.86 -9.35
C VAL A 596 42.95 -7.14 -8.67
N VAL A 597 42.96 -7.48 -7.39
CA VAL A 597 41.74 -7.69 -6.60
C VAL A 597 40.87 -6.44 -6.61
N PHE A 598 41.46 -5.26 -6.36
CA PHE A 598 40.77 -3.99 -6.40
C PHE A 598 40.09 -3.74 -7.76
N MET A 599 40.81 -3.97 -8.87
CA MET A 599 40.24 -3.84 -10.21
C MET A 599 39.06 -4.80 -10.45
N LEU A 600 39.15 -6.05 -9.98
CA LEU A 600 38.08 -7.04 -10.09
C LEU A 600 36.86 -6.68 -9.24
N ASN A 601 37.07 -6.20 -8.00
CA ASN A 601 36.00 -5.83 -7.08
C ASN A 601 35.18 -4.64 -7.60
N TRP A 602 35.82 -3.69 -8.27
CA TRP A 602 35.18 -2.48 -8.79
C TRP A 602 34.77 -2.55 -10.27
N ARG A 603 34.78 -3.75 -10.86
CA ARG A 603 34.38 -4.02 -12.26
C ARG A 603 35.17 -3.23 -13.30
N GLU A 604 36.43 -2.90 -13.02
CA GLU A 604 37.36 -2.26 -13.96
C GLU A 604 37.96 -3.28 -14.94
N ASN A 605 37.09 -4.13 -15.51
CA ASN A 605 37.46 -5.30 -16.32
C ASN A 605 38.04 -4.92 -17.69
N GLU A 606 37.70 -3.75 -18.24
CA GLU A 606 38.19 -3.32 -19.55
C GLU A 606 39.71 -3.16 -19.58
N TYR A 607 40.28 -2.66 -18.50
CA TYR A 607 41.72 -2.50 -18.37
C TYR A 607 42.43 -3.86 -18.35
N LEU A 608 41.99 -4.75 -17.45
CA LEU A 608 42.58 -6.08 -17.28
C LEU A 608 42.50 -6.95 -18.55
N THR A 609 41.50 -6.70 -19.40
CA THR A 609 41.26 -7.49 -20.63
C THR A 609 42.00 -6.96 -21.85
N LEU A 610 42.04 -5.63 -22.07
CA LEU A 610 42.52 -5.04 -23.33
C LEU A 610 43.87 -4.32 -23.25
N GLN A 611 44.31 -3.89 -22.05
CA GLN A 611 45.42 -2.93 -21.91
C GLN A 611 46.65 -3.49 -21.17
N VAL A 612 46.58 -4.71 -20.63
CA VAL A 612 47.70 -5.29 -19.86
C VAL A 612 48.83 -5.80 -20.78
N PRO A 613 50.09 -5.38 -20.57
CA PRO A 613 51.24 -5.88 -21.35
C PRO A 613 51.46 -7.38 -21.19
N GLN A 614 51.65 -8.10 -22.31
CA GLN A 614 51.83 -9.57 -22.31
C GLN A 614 53.06 -10.04 -21.52
N SER A 615 54.13 -9.23 -21.45
CA SER A 615 55.31 -9.53 -20.64
C SER A 615 55.00 -9.61 -19.15
N LEU A 616 54.12 -8.73 -18.66
CA LEU A 616 53.73 -8.68 -17.26
C LEU A 616 52.79 -9.84 -16.89
N VAL A 617 51.89 -10.18 -17.81
CA VAL A 617 50.99 -11.33 -17.71
C VAL A 617 51.78 -12.64 -17.56
N ASN A 618 52.89 -12.78 -18.27
CA ASN A 618 53.72 -13.99 -18.21
C ASN A 618 54.58 -14.06 -16.93
N ASN A 619 54.89 -12.91 -16.32
CA ASN A 619 55.80 -12.81 -15.17
C ASN A 619 55.07 -12.81 -13.81
N ASN A 620 53.84 -12.27 -13.74
CA ASN A 620 53.08 -12.18 -12.50
C ASN A 620 51.81 -13.06 -12.55
N PRO A 621 51.74 -14.12 -11.74
CA PRO A 621 50.64 -15.07 -11.81
C PRO A 621 49.30 -14.48 -11.33
N TYR A 622 49.29 -13.48 -10.43
CA TYR A 622 48.07 -12.83 -9.99
C TYR A 622 47.44 -11.98 -11.09
N ILE A 623 48.26 -11.33 -11.92
CA ILE A 623 47.80 -10.54 -13.07
C ILE A 623 47.23 -11.46 -14.15
N LYS A 624 47.92 -12.58 -14.45
CA LYS A 624 47.39 -13.60 -15.38
C LYS A 624 46.03 -14.13 -14.92
N LEU A 625 45.91 -14.47 -13.64
CA LEU A 625 44.68 -14.98 -13.05
C LEU A 625 43.56 -13.92 -13.10
N GLY A 626 43.87 -12.68 -12.72
CA GLY A 626 42.89 -11.58 -12.76
C GLY A 626 42.40 -11.28 -14.17
N GLN A 627 43.28 -11.27 -15.16
CA GLN A 627 42.91 -11.13 -16.57
C GLN A 627 41.96 -12.26 -17.01
N LEU A 628 42.28 -13.52 -16.71
CA LEU A 628 41.43 -14.66 -17.09
C LEU A 628 40.03 -14.59 -16.44
N ILE A 629 39.97 -14.20 -15.16
CA ILE A 629 38.71 -14.00 -14.45
C ILE A 629 37.91 -12.85 -15.06
N ALA A 630 38.54 -11.70 -15.30
CA ALA A 630 37.90 -10.53 -15.90
C ALA A 630 37.37 -10.82 -17.32
N SER A 631 38.18 -11.48 -18.16
CA SER A 631 37.78 -11.90 -19.52
C SER A 631 36.59 -12.84 -19.48
N THR A 632 36.65 -13.86 -18.61
CA THR A 632 35.55 -14.82 -18.46
C THR A 632 34.26 -14.12 -18.02
N CYS A 633 34.34 -13.24 -17.02
CA CYS A 633 33.16 -12.51 -16.52
C CYS A 633 32.57 -11.54 -17.54
N LYS A 634 33.41 -10.88 -18.35
CA LYS A 634 33.00 -9.95 -19.42
C LYS A 634 32.26 -10.67 -20.55
N GLU A 635 32.66 -11.89 -20.89
CA GLU A 635 32.12 -12.64 -22.03
C GLU A 635 30.88 -13.49 -21.69
N LEU A 636 30.50 -13.65 -20.41
CA LEU A 636 29.30 -14.38 -19.99
C LEU A 636 27.98 -13.99 -20.73
N PRO A 637 27.76 -12.74 -21.19
CA PRO A 637 26.59 -12.38 -21.99
C PRO A 637 26.58 -12.98 -23.42
N GLY A 638 27.70 -13.49 -23.93
CA GLY A 638 27.88 -13.93 -25.32
C GLY A 638 28.03 -15.45 -25.51
N PRO A 639 27.30 -16.10 -26.45
CA PRO A 639 27.28 -17.57 -26.55
C PRO A 639 28.48 -18.22 -27.28
N LYS A 640 29.31 -17.47 -28.02
CA LYS A 640 30.38 -18.04 -28.89
C LYS A 640 31.82 -17.80 -28.40
N GLU A 641 32.13 -16.67 -27.77
CA GLU A 641 33.50 -16.32 -27.35
C GLU A 641 33.83 -16.74 -25.91
N SER A 642 32.84 -16.74 -25.02
CA SER A 642 32.96 -17.10 -23.59
C SER A 642 33.59 -18.47 -23.31
N ARG A 643 33.50 -19.42 -24.24
CA ARG A 643 34.04 -20.78 -24.05
C ARG A 643 35.56 -20.83 -24.08
N ARG A 644 36.23 -19.92 -24.80
CA ARG A 644 37.69 -19.96 -24.94
C ARG A 644 38.37 -19.49 -23.65
N THR A 645 38.00 -18.30 -23.18
CA THR A 645 38.52 -17.71 -21.94
C THR A 645 38.16 -18.55 -20.71
N ALA A 646 36.93 -19.08 -20.65
CA ALA A 646 36.52 -20.00 -19.59
C ALA A 646 37.30 -21.33 -19.61
N LYS A 647 37.67 -21.84 -20.79
CA LYS A 647 38.51 -23.04 -20.91
C LYS A 647 39.93 -22.79 -20.41
N GLU A 648 40.52 -21.64 -20.75
CA GLU A 648 41.85 -21.26 -20.24
C GLU A 648 41.84 -21.08 -18.71
N LEU A 649 40.81 -20.43 -18.15
CA LEU A 649 40.64 -20.32 -16.70
C LEU A 649 40.46 -21.70 -16.04
N TRP A 650 39.67 -22.59 -16.65
CA TRP A 650 39.48 -23.96 -16.19
C TRP A 650 40.80 -24.73 -16.14
N GLU A 651 41.60 -24.70 -17.21
CA GLU A 651 42.88 -25.40 -17.27
C GLU A 651 43.85 -24.93 -16.17
N VAL A 652 43.94 -23.62 -15.94
CA VAL A 652 44.77 -23.04 -14.87
C VAL A 652 44.30 -23.50 -13.48
N VAL A 653 42.99 -23.46 -13.20
CA VAL A 653 42.45 -23.87 -11.88
C VAL A 653 42.61 -25.37 -11.65
N VAL A 654 42.42 -26.20 -12.69
CA VAL A 654 42.69 -27.64 -12.63
C VAL A 654 44.16 -27.90 -12.29
N GLN A 655 45.10 -27.20 -12.93
CA GLN A 655 46.54 -27.33 -12.64
C GLN A 655 46.88 -26.95 -11.19
N ILE A 656 46.28 -25.88 -10.66
CA ILE A 656 46.46 -25.46 -9.25
C ILE A 656 45.95 -26.54 -8.27
N CYS A 657 44.89 -27.26 -8.64
CA CYS A 657 44.28 -28.30 -7.80
C CYS A 657 44.81 -29.73 -8.10
N SER A 658 45.84 -29.87 -8.94
CA SER A 658 46.41 -31.17 -9.36
C SER A 658 47.75 -31.44 -8.70
N VAL A 659 48.07 -32.73 -8.50
CA VAL A 659 49.35 -33.19 -7.91
C VAL A 659 50.35 -33.51 -9.02
N SER A 660 51.60 -33.05 -8.87
CA SER A 660 52.70 -33.41 -9.80
C SER A 660 53.03 -34.90 -9.68
N SER A 661 52.96 -35.61 -10.81
CA SER A 661 53.30 -37.04 -10.89
C SER A 661 54.80 -37.34 -10.75
N GLN A 662 55.68 -36.32 -10.80
CA GLN A 662 57.13 -36.51 -10.76
C GLN A 662 57.72 -36.78 -9.36
N HIS A 663 57.00 -36.51 -8.26
CA HIS A 663 57.53 -36.65 -6.90
C HIS A 663 57.12 -37.94 -6.16
N LYS A 664 56.61 -38.93 -6.89
CA LYS A 664 56.09 -40.20 -6.33
C LYS A 664 57.16 -41.17 -5.80
N ARG A 665 58.38 -40.72 -5.47
CA ARG A 665 59.52 -41.61 -5.14
C ARG A 665 59.81 -41.82 -3.65
N THR A 666 59.13 -41.18 -2.70
CA THR A 666 59.59 -41.26 -1.28
C THR A 666 58.53 -41.37 -0.18
N SER A 667 57.25 -41.62 -0.45
CA SER A 667 56.32 -42.00 0.64
C SER A 667 55.17 -42.90 0.19
N ASP A 668 54.92 -43.96 0.94
CA ASP A 668 53.99 -45.05 0.65
C ASP A 668 52.52 -44.70 0.98
N GLY A 669 52.09 -43.51 0.55
CA GLY A 669 50.71 -43.03 0.70
C GLY A 669 50.38 -42.00 -0.35
N ARG A 670 49.10 -41.88 -0.74
CA ARG A 670 48.64 -40.74 -1.53
C ARG A 670 48.86 -39.46 -0.71
N VAL A 671 49.95 -38.73 -0.96
CA VAL A 671 50.18 -37.44 -0.32
C VAL A 671 49.20 -36.44 -0.93
N SER A 672 48.19 -36.03 -0.16
CA SER A 672 47.22 -35.01 -0.54
C SER A 672 47.87 -33.62 -0.60
N LEU A 673 47.36 -32.75 -1.49
CA LEU A 673 47.70 -31.33 -1.57
C LEU A 673 47.47 -30.58 -0.25
N LEU A 674 46.67 -31.16 0.67
CA LEU A 674 46.44 -30.63 2.00
C LEU A 674 47.67 -30.71 2.91
N LYS A 675 48.56 -31.70 2.69
CA LYS A 675 49.76 -31.92 3.52
C LYS A 675 51.05 -31.40 2.85
N GLN A 676 51.15 -31.48 1.53
CA GLN A 676 52.30 -30.98 0.78
C GLN A 676 51.95 -29.63 0.13
N ARG A 677 52.45 -28.54 0.74
CA ARG A 677 52.08 -27.15 0.40
C ARG A 677 52.50 -26.68 -0.99
N GLU A 678 53.42 -27.38 -1.65
CA GLU A 678 54.02 -26.93 -2.91
C GLU A 678 53.78 -27.96 -4.03
N SER A 679 52.75 -27.70 -4.83
CA SER A 679 52.55 -28.35 -6.14
C SER A 679 53.11 -27.44 -7.24
N SER A 680 54.11 -27.90 -7.98
CA SER A 680 54.80 -27.12 -9.03
C SER A 680 54.11 -27.09 -10.40
N LEU A 681 52.87 -27.61 -10.50
CA LEU A 681 52.16 -27.73 -11.78
C LEU A 681 51.38 -26.47 -12.19
N GLY A 682 50.93 -25.68 -11.22
CA GLY A 682 50.10 -24.50 -11.45
C GLY A 682 50.89 -23.20 -11.31
N ILE A 683 50.32 -22.10 -11.83
CA ILE A 683 50.90 -20.75 -11.74
C ILE A 683 51.06 -20.25 -10.30
N LEU A 684 50.28 -20.80 -9.35
CA LEU A 684 50.23 -20.43 -7.94
C LEU A 684 50.02 -21.68 -7.06
N PRO A 685 50.59 -21.72 -5.85
CA PRO A 685 50.18 -22.67 -4.83
C PRO A 685 48.72 -22.47 -4.42
N ARG A 686 48.05 -23.57 -4.08
CA ARG A 686 46.65 -23.59 -3.63
C ARG A 686 46.38 -22.60 -2.47
N SER A 687 47.27 -22.51 -1.49
CA SER A 687 47.11 -21.63 -0.33
C SER A 687 47.10 -20.15 -0.73
N LYS A 688 47.99 -19.73 -1.63
CA LYS A 688 48.02 -18.36 -2.16
C LYS A 688 46.78 -18.05 -3.01
N PHE A 689 46.30 -19.03 -3.78
CA PHE A 689 45.06 -18.88 -4.53
C PHE A 689 43.83 -18.71 -3.61
N MET A 690 43.77 -19.43 -2.48
CA MET A 690 42.72 -19.21 -1.47
C MET A 690 42.79 -17.82 -0.85
N THR A 691 44.00 -17.35 -0.49
CA THR A 691 44.18 -16.00 0.06
C THR A 691 43.73 -14.93 -0.92
N PHE A 692 44.03 -15.10 -2.21
CA PHE A 692 43.56 -14.22 -3.29
C PHE A 692 42.03 -14.20 -3.37
N MET A 693 41.38 -15.37 -3.39
CA MET A 693 39.91 -15.45 -3.46
C MET A 693 39.22 -14.82 -2.25
N LYS A 694 39.81 -14.94 -1.05
CA LYS A 694 39.30 -14.33 0.20
C LYS A 694 39.41 -12.80 0.26
N LYS A 695 39.94 -12.16 -0.79
CA LYS A 695 39.94 -10.70 -0.94
C LYS A 695 38.92 -10.22 -1.99
N LEU A 696 38.37 -11.14 -2.79
CA LEU A 696 37.34 -10.83 -3.78
C LEU A 696 35.98 -10.65 -3.10
N ARG A 697 35.21 -9.67 -3.53
CA ARG A 697 33.89 -9.33 -2.97
C ARG A 697 32.82 -9.20 -4.04
N GLU A 698 33.21 -9.04 -5.30
CA GLU A 698 32.26 -8.87 -6.39
C GLU A 698 31.42 -10.14 -6.63
N PRO A 699 30.07 -10.07 -6.54
CA PRO A 699 29.21 -11.24 -6.60
C PRO A 699 29.34 -12.06 -7.89
N LEU A 700 29.51 -11.41 -9.05
CA LEU A 700 29.67 -12.11 -10.32
C LEU A 700 30.94 -12.95 -10.37
N VAL A 701 32.05 -12.39 -9.88
CA VAL A 701 33.35 -13.07 -9.82
C VAL A 701 33.28 -14.26 -8.87
N LEU A 702 32.74 -14.06 -7.66
CA LEU A 702 32.58 -15.14 -6.68
C LEU A 702 31.67 -16.25 -7.19
N THR A 703 30.54 -15.90 -7.84
CA THR A 703 29.63 -16.88 -8.43
C THR A 703 30.28 -17.68 -9.57
N THR A 704 31.07 -17.00 -10.41
CA THR A 704 31.82 -17.66 -11.48
C THR A 704 32.83 -18.65 -10.92
N LEU A 705 33.58 -18.27 -9.88
CA LEU A 705 34.52 -19.17 -9.21
C LEU A 705 33.82 -20.34 -8.50
N ILE A 706 32.71 -20.10 -7.80
CA ILE A 706 31.92 -21.16 -7.15
C ILE A 706 31.42 -22.15 -8.20
N SER A 707 30.84 -21.68 -9.31
CA SER A 707 30.35 -22.54 -10.39
C SER A 707 31.47 -23.37 -11.04
N LEU A 708 32.66 -22.79 -11.21
CA LEU A 708 33.86 -23.48 -11.69
C LEU A 708 34.26 -24.62 -10.74
N PHE A 709 34.31 -24.36 -9.43
CA PHE A 709 34.67 -25.33 -8.41
C PHE A 709 33.61 -26.42 -8.21
N VAL A 710 32.31 -26.09 -8.30
CA VAL A 710 31.22 -27.08 -8.30
C VAL A 710 31.36 -28.02 -9.50
N ARG A 711 31.65 -27.48 -10.70
CA ARG A 711 31.89 -28.28 -11.89
C ARG A 711 33.14 -29.17 -11.74
N LEU A 712 34.19 -28.64 -11.14
CA LEU A 712 35.43 -29.39 -10.85
C LEU A 712 35.19 -30.54 -9.88
N HIS A 713 34.42 -30.30 -8.82
CA HIS A 713 34.01 -31.33 -7.86
C HIS A 713 33.29 -32.49 -8.53
N ASN A 714 32.45 -32.21 -9.53
CA ASN A 714 31.67 -33.24 -10.22
C ASN A 714 32.48 -34.07 -11.25
N ILE A 715 33.72 -33.68 -11.58
CA ILE A 715 34.56 -34.34 -12.60
C ILE A 715 35.74 -35.06 -11.90
N VAL A 716 35.59 -36.36 -11.67
CA VAL A 716 36.41 -37.17 -10.72
C VAL A 716 37.80 -37.60 -11.25
N ARG A 717 38.25 -37.23 -12.47
CA ARG A 717 39.28 -38.03 -13.16
C ARG A 717 40.76 -37.60 -13.07
N SER A 718 41.14 -36.48 -12.43
CA SER A 718 42.58 -36.10 -12.39
C SER A 718 43.01 -35.19 -11.23
N VAL A 719 42.13 -34.91 -10.27
CA VAL A 719 42.29 -33.82 -9.29
C VAL A 719 42.21 -34.39 -7.87
N ASP A 720 42.85 -33.74 -6.91
CA ASP A 720 42.68 -34.07 -5.49
C ASP A 720 41.26 -33.65 -5.05
N VAL A 721 40.32 -34.60 -5.12
CA VAL A 721 38.89 -34.39 -4.84
C VAL A 721 38.68 -33.81 -3.44
N GLU A 722 39.46 -34.25 -2.45
CA GLU A 722 39.35 -33.77 -1.08
C GLU A 722 39.77 -32.29 -0.98
N ALA A 723 40.88 -31.93 -1.62
CA ALA A 723 41.33 -30.54 -1.68
C ALA A 723 40.30 -29.63 -2.38
N VAL A 724 39.66 -30.10 -3.47
CA VAL A 724 38.60 -29.36 -4.18
C VAL A 724 37.36 -29.16 -3.31
N VAL A 725 36.91 -30.21 -2.59
CA VAL A 725 35.77 -30.10 -1.65
C VAL A 725 36.05 -29.08 -0.56
N VAL A 726 37.23 -29.14 0.07
CA VAL A 726 37.63 -28.19 1.12
C VAL A 726 37.67 -26.76 0.55
N THR A 727 38.23 -26.58 -0.65
CA THR A 727 38.24 -25.29 -1.35
C THR A 727 36.84 -24.73 -1.54
N LEU A 728 35.95 -25.55 -2.10
CA LEU A 728 34.59 -25.16 -2.43
C LEU A 728 33.82 -24.77 -1.16
N LYS A 729 33.93 -25.57 -0.09
CA LYS A 729 33.33 -25.25 1.22
C LYS A 729 33.86 -23.94 1.78
N GLU A 730 35.17 -23.71 1.78
CA GLU A 730 35.75 -22.46 2.24
C GLU A 730 35.27 -21.25 1.41
N LEU A 731 35.19 -21.40 0.10
CA LEU A 731 34.78 -20.33 -0.82
C LEU A 731 33.29 -19.97 -0.65
N VAL A 732 32.41 -20.98 -0.56
CA VAL A 732 30.97 -20.74 -0.35
C VAL A 732 30.71 -20.15 1.03
N ASN A 733 31.39 -20.64 2.08
CA ASN A 733 31.32 -20.05 3.42
C ASN A 733 31.76 -18.59 3.43
N TYR A 734 32.86 -18.27 2.74
CA TYR A 734 33.34 -16.89 2.61
C TYR A 734 32.33 -16.02 1.85
N ALA A 735 31.80 -16.48 0.71
CA ALA A 735 30.81 -15.74 -0.06
C ALA A 735 29.53 -15.45 0.76
N LEU A 736 29.03 -16.43 1.51
CA LEU A 736 27.87 -16.26 2.40
C LEU A 736 28.18 -15.35 3.61
N SER A 737 29.43 -15.26 4.07
CA SER A 737 29.81 -14.30 5.11
C SER A 737 29.77 -12.85 4.62
N LEU A 738 29.94 -12.62 3.30
CA LEU A 738 29.82 -11.30 2.69
C LEU A 738 28.38 -10.93 2.39
N ASN A 739 27.63 -11.86 1.77
CA ASN A 739 26.22 -11.67 1.44
C ASN A 739 25.41 -12.93 1.79
N PRO A 740 24.84 -12.98 3.01
CA PRO A 740 24.00 -14.09 3.46
C PRO A 740 22.71 -14.24 2.66
N ASN A 741 22.28 -13.19 1.95
CA ASN A 741 21.01 -13.12 1.23
C ASN A 741 21.13 -13.56 -0.24
N ASN A 742 22.21 -14.25 -0.62
CA ASN A 742 22.31 -14.79 -1.97
C ASN A 742 21.69 -16.18 -2.05
N GLN A 743 20.51 -16.29 -2.66
CA GLN A 743 19.78 -17.55 -2.82
C GLN A 743 20.59 -18.65 -3.53
N SER A 744 21.39 -18.31 -4.53
CA SER A 744 22.15 -19.30 -5.32
C SER A 744 23.30 -19.91 -4.53
N TRP A 745 23.95 -19.10 -3.67
CA TRP A 745 25.01 -19.55 -2.79
C TRP A 745 24.46 -20.39 -1.65
N LEU A 746 23.29 -20.03 -1.10
CA LEU A 746 22.58 -20.82 -0.10
C LEU A 746 22.16 -22.19 -0.65
N CYS A 747 21.61 -22.25 -1.87
CA CYS A 747 21.28 -23.52 -2.52
C CYS A 747 22.55 -24.37 -2.77
N THR A 748 23.65 -23.75 -3.20
CA THR A 748 24.93 -24.45 -3.40
C THR A 748 25.46 -25.02 -2.07
N GLN A 749 25.37 -24.25 -0.99
CA GLN A 749 25.73 -24.69 0.36
C GLN A 749 24.83 -25.85 0.82
N ALA A 750 23.52 -25.74 0.60
CA ALA A 750 22.55 -26.79 0.90
C ALA A 750 22.87 -28.08 0.14
N ASP A 751 23.26 -27.97 -1.13
CA ASP A 751 23.65 -29.09 -1.98
C ASP A 751 24.93 -29.79 -1.50
N ILE A 752 25.93 -29.02 -1.03
CA ILE A 752 27.20 -29.56 -0.51
C ILE A 752 27.00 -30.32 0.81
N TYR A 753 26.21 -29.76 1.72
CA TYR A 753 25.98 -30.36 3.05
C TYR A 753 24.77 -31.29 3.11
N PHE A 754 23.95 -31.31 2.06
CA PHE A 754 22.66 -31.99 2.04
C PHE A 754 21.80 -31.60 3.26
N ALA A 755 21.65 -30.28 3.49
CA ALA A 755 21.09 -29.74 4.73
C ALA A 755 19.84 -28.88 4.49
N MET A 756 18.76 -29.19 5.23
CA MET A 756 17.45 -28.53 5.10
C MET A 756 17.45 -27.04 5.46
N HIS A 757 18.24 -26.65 6.46
CA HIS A 757 18.32 -25.27 6.95
C HIS A 757 18.64 -24.26 5.83
N TYR A 758 19.62 -24.56 4.97
CA TYR A 758 20.04 -23.66 3.91
C TYR A 758 19.03 -23.57 2.76
N TYR A 759 18.30 -24.66 2.44
CA TYR A 759 17.19 -24.59 1.48
C TYR A 759 16.08 -23.67 1.99
N LEU A 760 15.68 -23.82 3.26
CA LEU A 760 14.68 -22.94 3.87
C LEU A 760 15.14 -21.49 3.89
N GLN A 761 16.41 -21.22 4.22
CA GLN A 761 16.96 -19.85 4.18
C GLN A 761 16.90 -19.26 2.77
N ALA A 762 17.26 -20.04 1.73
CA ALA A 762 17.12 -19.60 0.35
C ALA A 762 15.66 -19.26 0.00
N GLY A 763 14.72 -20.11 0.45
CA GLY A 763 13.28 -19.87 0.37
C GLY A 763 12.85 -18.57 1.05
N THR A 764 13.28 -18.32 2.28
CA THR A 764 12.92 -17.10 3.02
C THR A 764 13.39 -15.83 2.34
N VAL A 765 14.59 -15.86 1.74
CA VAL A 765 15.20 -14.70 1.09
C VAL A 765 14.49 -14.36 -0.22
N CYS A 766 14.11 -15.35 -1.02
CA CYS A 766 13.50 -15.11 -2.34
C CYS A 766 12.00 -14.81 -2.30
N SER A 767 11.34 -15.02 -1.15
CA SER A 767 9.87 -14.96 -1.03
C SER A 767 9.38 -14.03 0.09
N ASP A 768 10.26 -13.20 0.66
CA ASP A 768 9.97 -12.34 1.80
C ASP A 768 9.33 -13.16 2.95
N TYR A 769 10.08 -14.14 3.49
CA TYR A 769 9.61 -15.05 4.54
C TYR A 769 8.38 -15.89 4.15
N PHE A 770 8.32 -16.36 2.90
CA PHE A 770 7.21 -17.14 2.34
C PHE A 770 5.86 -16.42 2.31
N THR A 771 5.86 -15.08 2.43
CA THR A 771 4.65 -14.27 2.22
C THR A 771 4.21 -14.28 0.75
N LYS A 772 5.17 -14.50 -0.16
CA LYS A 772 4.96 -14.69 -1.60
C LYS A 772 5.29 -16.13 -2.01
N PRO A 773 4.77 -16.62 -3.15
CA PRO A 773 5.19 -17.91 -3.68
C PRO A 773 6.69 -17.90 -4.02
N VAL A 774 7.38 -18.99 -3.70
CA VAL A 774 8.80 -19.15 -4.02
C VAL A 774 8.97 -19.26 -5.55
N PRO A 775 9.93 -18.53 -6.15
CA PRO A 775 10.18 -18.62 -7.58
C PRO A 775 10.55 -20.04 -8.04
N PRO A 776 10.01 -20.53 -9.18
CA PRO A 776 10.20 -21.90 -9.64
C PRO A 776 11.62 -22.20 -10.15
N ASP A 777 12.42 -21.16 -10.42
CA ASP A 777 13.85 -21.24 -10.73
C ASP A 777 14.71 -21.48 -9.47
N VAL A 778 14.21 -21.11 -8.30
CA VAL A 778 14.87 -21.33 -7.00
C VAL A 778 14.49 -22.69 -6.43
N TYR A 779 13.19 -22.96 -6.26
CA TYR A 779 12.68 -24.28 -5.85
C TYR A 779 12.29 -25.10 -7.06
N THR A 780 13.31 -25.64 -7.72
CA THR A 780 13.12 -26.62 -8.80
C THR A 780 12.70 -27.98 -8.24
N ASP A 781 12.13 -28.85 -9.09
CA ASP A 781 11.83 -30.24 -8.72
C ASP A 781 13.07 -30.98 -8.18
N GLN A 782 14.27 -30.63 -8.65
CA GLN A 782 15.52 -31.21 -8.15
C GLN A 782 15.81 -30.78 -6.70
N VAL A 783 15.61 -29.51 -6.37
CA VAL A 783 15.77 -28.98 -5.01
C VAL A 783 14.74 -29.61 -4.08
N LEU A 784 13.47 -29.66 -4.50
CA LEU A 784 12.40 -30.29 -3.72
C LEU A 784 12.64 -31.78 -3.50
N LYS A 785 13.10 -32.53 -4.51
CA LYS A 785 13.50 -33.95 -4.35
C LYS A 785 14.66 -34.11 -3.36
N ARG A 786 15.60 -33.17 -3.31
CA ARG A 786 16.67 -33.17 -2.30
C ARG A 786 16.11 -32.88 -0.91
N MET A 787 15.22 -31.90 -0.76
CA MET A 787 14.53 -31.61 0.51
C MET A 787 13.72 -32.81 1.03
N ILE A 788 12.98 -33.49 0.14
CA ILE A 788 12.25 -34.74 0.43
C ILE A 788 13.22 -35.80 0.98
N LYS A 789 14.35 -36.01 0.30
CA LYS A 789 15.36 -36.98 0.74
C LYS A 789 16.05 -36.55 2.04
N CYS A 790 16.30 -35.25 2.28
CA CYS A 790 16.79 -34.74 3.57
C CYS A 790 15.82 -35.08 4.71
N CYS A 791 14.52 -34.80 4.52
CA CYS A 791 13.50 -35.06 5.54
C CYS A 791 13.32 -36.56 5.80
N SER A 792 13.44 -37.39 4.76
CA SER A 792 13.39 -38.85 4.90
C SER A 792 14.56 -39.38 5.73
N LEU A 793 15.78 -38.88 5.50
CA LEU A 793 16.97 -39.24 6.31
C LEU A 793 16.90 -38.72 7.75
N LEU A 794 16.14 -37.64 8.00
CA LEU A 794 15.90 -37.08 9.34
C LEU A 794 14.72 -37.76 10.07
N ASN A 795 14.13 -38.82 9.51
CA ASN A 795 12.94 -39.51 10.03
C ASN A 795 11.69 -38.61 10.15
N CYS A 796 11.60 -37.55 9.35
CA CYS A 796 10.48 -36.62 9.36
C CYS A 796 9.44 -36.96 8.27
N HIS A 797 8.81 -38.12 8.39
CA HIS A 797 7.98 -38.73 7.34
C HIS A 797 6.74 -37.92 6.94
N THR A 798 6.10 -37.23 7.87
CA THR A 798 4.97 -36.33 7.56
C THR A 798 5.41 -35.14 6.69
N GLN A 799 6.60 -34.60 6.95
CA GLN A 799 7.13 -33.47 6.19
C GLN A 799 7.52 -33.91 4.78
N VAL A 800 8.01 -35.14 4.60
CA VAL A 800 8.23 -35.77 3.29
C VAL A 800 6.94 -35.79 2.48
N ALA A 801 5.85 -36.29 3.07
CA ALA A 801 4.55 -36.37 2.38
C ALA A 801 4.00 -35.00 1.97
N VAL A 802 4.20 -33.97 2.81
CA VAL A 802 3.83 -32.59 2.48
C VAL A 802 4.70 -32.05 1.35
N LEU A 803 6.02 -32.23 1.40
CA LEU A 803 6.95 -31.75 0.36
C LEU A 803 6.70 -32.39 -1.02
N CYS A 804 6.23 -33.63 -1.07
CA CYS A 804 5.82 -34.30 -2.32
C CYS A 804 4.72 -33.55 -3.07
N GLN A 805 3.91 -32.72 -2.39
CA GLN A 805 2.84 -31.92 -3.00
C GLN A 805 3.38 -30.67 -3.73
N PHE A 806 4.60 -30.22 -3.40
CA PHE A 806 5.20 -29.01 -3.98
C PHE A 806 5.89 -29.27 -5.33
N LEU A 807 6.06 -30.54 -5.72
CA LEU A 807 6.57 -30.92 -7.03
C LEU A 807 5.56 -30.55 -8.12
N ARG A 808 6.03 -30.28 -9.34
CA ARG A 808 5.13 -30.05 -10.49
C ARG A 808 4.15 -31.20 -10.71
N GLU A 809 4.65 -32.42 -10.59
CA GLU A 809 3.86 -33.64 -10.54
C GLU A 809 3.98 -34.25 -9.14
N VAL A 810 2.85 -34.42 -8.47
CA VAL A 810 2.81 -34.94 -7.10
C VAL A 810 3.31 -36.38 -7.05
N ASP A 811 4.37 -36.63 -6.29
CA ASP A 811 4.95 -37.97 -6.10
C ASP A 811 4.23 -38.73 -4.97
N TYR A 812 3.06 -39.29 -5.29
CA TYR A 812 2.26 -40.08 -4.36
C TYR A 812 2.97 -41.35 -3.88
N MET A 813 3.83 -41.95 -4.71
CA MET A 813 4.52 -43.19 -4.37
C MET A 813 5.48 -42.97 -3.19
N THR A 814 6.28 -41.90 -3.26
CA THR A 814 7.18 -41.52 -2.17
C THR A 814 6.41 -41.07 -0.92
N ALA A 815 5.32 -40.32 -1.09
CA ALA A 815 4.49 -39.85 0.02
C ALA A 815 3.83 -41.00 0.81
N PHE A 816 3.21 -41.97 0.13
CA PHE A 816 2.59 -43.12 0.79
C PHE A 816 3.63 -44.01 1.47
N LYS A 817 4.78 -44.21 0.84
CA LYS A 817 5.88 -44.98 1.45
C LYS A 817 6.38 -44.33 2.74
N ALA A 818 6.54 -43.00 2.75
CA ALA A 818 6.95 -42.28 3.96
C ALA A 818 5.91 -42.39 5.08
N LEU A 819 4.61 -42.21 4.77
CA LEU A 819 3.53 -42.30 5.77
C LEU A 819 3.33 -43.71 6.35
N GLN A 820 3.83 -44.74 5.68
CA GLN A 820 3.78 -46.12 6.15
C GLN A 820 4.88 -46.43 7.19
N GLU A 821 5.93 -45.61 7.27
CA GLU A 821 7.02 -45.79 8.23
C GLU A 821 6.54 -45.51 9.66
N GLN A 822 6.60 -46.54 10.52
CA GLN A 822 6.29 -46.44 11.95
C GLN A 822 7.58 -46.45 12.77
N ASN A 823 8.35 -45.38 12.67
CA ASN A 823 9.51 -45.19 13.55
C ASN A 823 9.03 -44.62 14.90
N ARG A 824 8.91 -45.49 15.91
CA ARG A 824 8.79 -45.09 17.31
C ARG A 824 10.12 -44.58 17.86
#